data_AF-A0A2V2AGH2-F1
#
_entry.id   AF-A0A2V2AGH2-F1
#
_cell.length_a   1.000
_cell.length_b   1.000
_cell.length_c   1.000
_cell.angle_alpha   90.00
_cell.angle_beta   90.00
_cell.angle_gamma   90.00
#
_symmetry.space_group_name_H-M   'P 1'
#
loop_
_entity.id
_entity.type
_entity.pdbx_description
1 polymer ?
#
loop_
_entity_poly.entity_id
_entity_poly.type
_entity_poly.pdbx_seq_one_letter_code
_entity_poly.pdbx_strand_id
1 'polypeptide(L)'
;MANESKCPFNHAAGGGTKNRDWWPNQLNLNILHQHSSLSDPSHEGFNYTEAYKKLDFAAVKRDLTALMTDSQDWWPADFGHYGPLFIRMAWHAAGTYRTGDGRGGAGSGQQRFAPLNSWPDNVSLDKARRLLWPIKQKYGRNISWADLIVLTGNVALESMGFKTFGFSGGRPDVWEPDEDVYWGSENKWLGGDIRYGKENQPMQEPGEGPLVAEPGKNEESRTEQGRNLENPLAAVQMGLIYVNPEGPEGNPDPVAAGTDIRETFARMAMNDEETVALIAGGHAFGKTHGAGPADNVGAEPEAAGLEQQGFGWKNSFGTGKGADTITSGLEVTWTTTPTKWSNNYLENLFGFEWELSKSPAGAHQWVAKNGAGAGTIPDAHDPSKRRNPTMLTTDLSLRFDPIYEPISRRFLANPDQLADAFARAWFKLIHRDMGPLSRYLGPEMPNEVLLWQDPIPAVDHALVSDSDVAALKSKILTSGLSVSQLVSTAWAAASTFRGSDKRGGANGGRLRLAPQKFWQANQPEQLANVLAKLESIQSEFNSGGKKVSLADLIVLAGNAGVEQAAKNAGHSVTVPFTPGRMDASQEQTDVESFGFLEPIADGFRNYLKTRYRVPAEQLLIDKAQLLTLTAPQMTALIGGLRVLNTNVGQTRHGVFTQQPEALTNDFFTNLLDMSVEWKPTSEAAEEFEGRDRKSGAVKWTGTRVDLVFGSNAQLRALAEVYASSDAKEKFVKDFVAAWTKVMNLDRFDVK
;
A
#
# COMPACT_ATOMS: atom_id res chain seq x y z
N MET A 1 24.27 0.72 -34.80
CA MET A 1 24.33 2.16 -35.14
C MET A 1 23.09 2.52 -35.95
N ALA A 2 22.07 3.05 -35.30
CA ALA A 2 20.92 3.64 -35.99
C ALA A 2 21.20 5.14 -36.17
N ASN A 3 21.35 5.57 -37.42
CA ASN A 3 21.35 6.99 -37.79
C ASN A 3 19.91 7.49 -37.67
N GLU A 4 19.50 7.94 -36.49
CA GLU A 4 18.39 8.87 -36.41
C GLU A 4 18.92 10.28 -36.74
N SER A 5 18.44 10.81 -37.86
CA SER A 5 18.60 12.20 -38.23
C SER A 5 18.00 13.08 -37.13
N LYS A 6 18.84 13.63 -36.25
CA LYS A 6 18.44 14.64 -35.27
C LYS A 6 17.82 15.83 -36.01
N CYS A 7 16.51 16.01 -35.87
CA CYS A 7 15.84 17.24 -36.27
C CYS A 7 16.51 18.41 -35.53
N PRO A 8 16.94 19.49 -36.21
CA PRO A 8 17.63 20.62 -35.58
C PRO A 8 16.73 21.50 -34.71
N PHE A 9 15.42 21.18 -34.61
CA PHE A 9 14.45 21.89 -33.80
C PHE A 9 13.93 20.97 -32.69
N ASN A 10 14.32 21.24 -31.44
CA ASN A 10 13.70 20.65 -30.26
C ASN A 10 12.29 21.23 -30.10
N HIS A 11 11.30 20.71 -30.83
CA HIS A 11 9.90 21.00 -30.53
C HIS A 11 9.58 20.44 -29.14
N ALA A 12 9.28 21.32 -28.19
CA ALA A 12 9.00 21.03 -26.77
C ALA A 12 7.65 20.31 -26.54
N ALA A 13 7.37 19.28 -27.34
CA ALA A 13 6.21 18.41 -27.17
C ALA A 13 6.47 17.43 -26.01
N GLY A 14 6.45 17.94 -24.78
CA GLY A 14 6.63 17.16 -23.55
C GLY A 14 8.08 16.81 -23.17
N GLY A 15 9.03 16.97 -24.10
CA GLY A 15 10.48 16.92 -23.83
C GLY A 15 11.07 18.30 -23.50
N GLY A 16 11.95 18.36 -22.50
CA GLY A 16 12.59 19.59 -22.03
C GLY A 16 12.80 19.58 -20.51
N THR A 17 13.68 20.45 -20.01
CA THR A 17 13.97 20.58 -18.57
C THR A 17 12.71 21.00 -17.79
N LYS A 18 12.38 20.26 -16.73
CA LYS A 18 11.22 20.47 -15.83
C LYS A 18 11.66 21.15 -14.52
N ASN A 19 10.70 21.61 -13.72
CA ASN A 19 10.98 22.23 -12.41
C ASN A 19 11.80 21.34 -11.48
N ARG A 20 11.52 20.02 -11.44
CA ARG A 20 12.28 19.08 -10.61
C ARG A 20 13.73 18.88 -11.09
N ASP A 21 14.04 19.18 -12.35
CA ASP A 21 15.42 19.11 -12.83
C ASP A 21 16.24 20.29 -12.29
N TRP A 22 15.63 21.48 -12.16
CA TRP A 22 16.24 22.66 -11.54
C TRP A 22 16.26 22.57 -10.00
N TRP A 23 15.19 22.04 -9.41
CA TRP A 23 14.98 21.95 -7.97
C TRP A 23 14.59 20.53 -7.56
N PRO A 24 15.54 19.58 -7.56
CA PRO A 24 15.24 18.15 -7.31
C PRO A 24 14.69 17.87 -5.90
N ASN A 25 15.04 18.73 -4.94
CA ASN A 25 14.58 18.63 -3.56
C ASN A 25 13.29 19.43 -3.28
N GLN A 26 12.65 19.99 -4.32
CA GLN A 26 11.37 20.68 -4.18
C GLN A 26 10.28 19.71 -3.72
N LEU A 27 9.45 20.17 -2.78
CA LEU A 27 8.30 19.42 -2.27
C LEU A 27 7.35 18.99 -3.41
N ASN A 28 7.01 17.70 -3.45
CA ASN A 28 6.15 17.13 -4.49
C ASN A 28 4.67 17.20 -4.09
N LEU A 29 3.93 18.20 -4.56
CA LEU A 29 2.48 18.30 -4.32
C LEU A 29 1.63 17.50 -5.33
N ASN A 30 2.23 16.94 -6.39
CA ASN A 30 1.48 16.21 -7.42
C ASN A 30 0.71 15.03 -6.84
N ILE A 31 1.27 14.38 -5.81
CA ILE A 31 0.64 13.24 -5.13
C ILE A 31 -0.66 13.60 -4.40
N LEU A 32 -0.95 14.88 -4.18
CA LEU A 32 -2.21 15.37 -3.62
C LEU A 32 -3.26 15.72 -4.71
N HIS A 33 -2.91 15.54 -5.98
CA HIS A 33 -3.75 15.86 -7.14
C HIS A 33 -4.04 14.65 -8.04
N GLN A 34 -3.50 13.47 -7.70
CA GLN A 34 -3.77 12.23 -8.42
C GLN A 34 -5.20 11.74 -8.18
N HIS A 35 -5.67 10.88 -9.08
CA HIS A 35 -6.99 10.24 -9.05
C HIS A 35 -8.14 11.25 -9.02
N SER A 36 -7.94 12.38 -9.69
CA SER A 36 -8.98 13.39 -9.85
C SER A 36 -10.09 12.89 -10.77
N SER A 37 -11.27 13.50 -10.72
CA SER A 37 -12.35 13.23 -11.69
C SER A 37 -11.98 13.61 -13.13
N LEU A 38 -10.85 14.30 -13.37
CA LEU A 38 -10.40 14.65 -14.72
C LEU A 38 -9.69 13.48 -15.40
N SER A 39 -9.04 12.59 -14.64
CA SER A 39 -8.34 11.40 -15.18
C SER A 39 -9.24 10.16 -15.21
N ASP A 40 -10.38 10.16 -14.51
CA ASP A 40 -11.34 9.05 -14.52
C ASP A 40 -12.26 9.09 -15.75
N PRO A 41 -12.20 8.09 -16.65
CA PRO A 41 -13.08 7.98 -17.82
C PRO A 41 -14.50 7.51 -17.48
N SER A 42 -14.79 7.19 -16.22
CA SER A 42 -16.12 6.80 -15.78
C SER A 42 -17.08 8.00 -15.85
N HIS A 43 -18.36 7.73 -16.13
CA HIS A 43 -19.38 8.77 -16.07
C HIS A 43 -19.53 9.30 -14.64
N GLU A 44 -19.86 10.59 -14.51
CA GLU A 44 -20.15 11.21 -13.22
C GLU A 44 -21.20 10.40 -12.45
N GLY A 45 -20.92 10.11 -11.18
CA GLY A 45 -21.79 9.31 -10.32
C GLY A 45 -21.67 7.78 -10.48
N PHE A 46 -20.70 7.28 -11.26
CA PHE A 46 -20.43 5.84 -11.30
C PHE A 46 -20.10 5.28 -9.90
N ASN A 47 -20.78 4.21 -9.52
CA ASN A 47 -20.53 3.47 -8.28
C ASN A 47 -20.17 2.01 -8.62
N TYR A 48 -18.91 1.64 -8.35
CA TYR A 48 -18.41 0.31 -8.64
C TYR A 48 -19.09 -0.79 -7.82
N THR A 49 -19.42 -0.53 -6.55
CA THR A 49 -20.15 -1.48 -5.70
C THR A 49 -21.48 -1.88 -6.32
N GLU A 50 -22.24 -0.90 -6.83
CA GLU A 50 -23.51 -1.15 -7.51
C GLU A 50 -23.37 -1.83 -8.88
N ALA A 51 -22.26 -1.59 -9.59
CA ALA A 51 -21.94 -2.29 -10.82
C ALA A 51 -21.57 -3.75 -10.58
N TYR A 52 -20.74 -4.02 -9.57
CA TYR A 52 -20.30 -5.37 -9.19
C TYR A 52 -21.45 -6.24 -8.70
N LYS A 53 -22.40 -5.70 -7.94
CA LYS A 53 -23.62 -6.42 -7.51
C LYS A 53 -24.46 -6.96 -8.69
N LYS A 54 -24.32 -6.38 -9.89
CA LYS A 54 -25.02 -6.81 -11.12
C LYS A 54 -24.22 -7.83 -11.94
N LEU A 55 -23.01 -8.17 -11.52
CA LEU A 55 -22.14 -9.12 -12.21
C LEU A 55 -22.69 -10.54 -12.08
N ASP A 56 -22.80 -11.26 -13.20
CA ASP A 56 -22.96 -12.72 -13.17
C ASP A 56 -21.60 -13.35 -12.80
N PHE A 57 -21.33 -13.37 -11.50
CA PHE A 57 -20.06 -13.85 -10.94
C PHE A 57 -19.78 -15.32 -11.31
N ALA A 58 -20.81 -16.16 -11.34
CA ALA A 58 -20.67 -17.56 -11.73
C ALA A 58 -20.29 -17.70 -13.22
N ALA A 59 -20.85 -16.86 -14.10
CA ALA A 59 -20.44 -16.84 -15.51
C ALA A 59 -18.98 -16.38 -15.67
N VAL A 60 -18.53 -15.37 -14.92
CA VAL A 60 -17.12 -14.94 -14.95
C VAL A 60 -16.19 -16.09 -14.56
N LYS A 61 -16.49 -16.80 -13.46
CA LYS A 61 -15.68 -17.96 -13.05
C LYS A 61 -15.68 -19.06 -14.12
N ARG A 62 -16.83 -19.36 -14.75
CA ARG A 62 -16.88 -20.34 -15.86
C ARG A 62 -16.00 -19.95 -17.04
N ASP A 63 -16.06 -18.68 -17.45
CA ASP A 63 -15.24 -18.18 -18.55
C ASP A 63 -13.75 -18.21 -18.20
N LEU A 64 -13.39 -17.84 -16.97
CA LEU A 64 -12.02 -17.94 -16.47
C LEU A 64 -11.53 -19.39 -16.47
N THR A 65 -12.33 -20.33 -15.95
CA THR A 65 -12.00 -21.76 -15.97
C THR A 65 -11.80 -22.28 -17.40
N ALA A 66 -12.65 -21.86 -18.35
CA ALA A 66 -12.48 -22.23 -19.75
C ALA A 66 -11.17 -21.68 -20.34
N LEU A 67 -10.87 -20.40 -20.09
CA LEU A 67 -9.64 -19.74 -20.53
C LEU A 67 -8.39 -20.46 -20.03
N MET A 68 -8.42 -21.10 -18.85
CA MET A 68 -7.26 -21.80 -18.30
C MET A 68 -6.65 -22.81 -19.28
N THR A 69 -7.45 -23.42 -20.15
CA THR A 69 -7.00 -24.45 -21.11
C THR A 69 -7.16 -24.04 -22.57
N ASP A 70 -7.60 -22.81 -22.84
CA ASP A 70 -7.75 -22.26 -24.18
C ASP A 70 -6.44 -21.59 -24.65
N SER A 71 -5.44 -22.44 -24.93
CA SER A 71 -4.10 -22.00 -25.31
C SER A 71 -4.12 -21.13 -26.57
N GLN A 72 -3.49 -19.97 -26.49
CA GLN A 72 -3.34 -19.01 -27.58
C GLN A 72 -1.98 -19.16 -28.25
N ASP A 73 -1.95 -19.20 -29.59
CA ASP A 73 -0.71 -19.40 -30.35
C ASP A 73 0.35 -18.33 -30.09
N TRP A 74 -0.06 -17.10 -29.79
CA TRP A 74 0.86 -16.00 -29.50
C TRP A 74 1.54 -16.12 -28.13
N TRP A 75 1.02 -16.95 -27.24
CA TRP A 75 1.64 -17.28 -25.96
C TRP A 75 1.19 -18.67 -25.46
N PRO A 76 1.73 -19.78 -25.99
CA PRO A 76 1.23 -21.12 -25.70
C PRO A 76 1.25 -21.47 -24.21
N ALA A 77 0.19 -22.13 -23.73
CA ALA A 77 0.09 -22.52 -22.33
C ALA A 77 1.05 -23.67 -22.00
N ASP A 78 1.88 -23.50 -20.97
CA ASP A 78 2.68 -24.59 -20.41
C ASP A 78 1.75 -25.72 -19.95
N PHE A 79 2.09 -26.97 -20.29
CA PHE A 79 1.30 -28.15 -19.93
C PHE A 79 -0.17 -28.10 -20.43
N GLY A 80 -0.47 -27.20 -21.38
CA GLY A 80 -1.84 -26.93 -21.84
C GLY A 80 -2.71 -26.18 -20.82
N HIS A 81 -2.11 -25.53 -19.80
CA HIS A 81 -2.87 -24.85 -18.75
C HIS A 81 -2.20 -23.54 -18.26
N TYR A 82 -2.89 -22.40 -18.38
CA TYR A 82 -2.40 -21.08 -17.93
C TYR A 82 -2.50 -20.84 -16.42
N GLY A 83 -3.20 -21.70 -15.69
CA GLY A 83 -3.41 -21.56 -14.24
C GLY A 83 -2.17 -21.12 -13.45
N PRO A 84 -0.99 -21.76 -13.58
CA PRO A 84 0.20 -21.34 -12.85
C PRO A 84 0.68 -19.92 -13.20
N LEU A 85 0.59 -19.51 -14.47
CA LEU A 85 0.90 -18.14 -14.90
C LEU A 85 -0.04 -17.13 -14.23
N PHE A 86 -1.33 -17.45 -14.11
CA PHE A 86 -2.31 -16.58 -13.47
C PHE A 86 -2.19 -16.54 -11.95
N ILE A 87 -1.79 -17.64 -11.30
CA ILE A 87 -1.43 -17.64 -9.87
C ILE A 87 -0.26 -16.67 -9.65
N ARG A 88 0.80 -16.76 -10.45
CA ARG A 88 1.92 -15.81 -10.40
C ARG A 88 1.43 -14.38 -10.62
N MET A 89 0.58 -14.12 -11.61
CA MET A 89 0.05 -12.77 -11.86
C MET A 89 -0.67 -12.18 -10.64
N ALA A 90 -1.56 -12.96 -10.01
CA ALA A 90 -2.29 -12.54 -8.82
C ALA A 90 -1.36 -12.38 -7.60
N TRP A 91 -0.41 -13.30 -7.41
CA TRP A 91 0.65 -13.22 -6.39
C TRP A 91 1.44 -11.93 -6.54
N HIS A 92 1.95 -11.62 -7.73
CA HIS A 92 2.74 -10.41 -7.98
C HIS A 92 1.91 -9.12 -7.85
N ALA A 93 0.62 -9.16 -8.18
CA ALA A 93 -0.24 -8.00 -8.02
C ALA A 93 -0.43 -7.67 -6.53
N ALA A 94 -0.76 -8.67 -5.71
CA ALA A 94 -0.93 -8.49 -4.27
C ALA A 94 0.40 -8.33 -3.52
N GLY A 95 1.47 -8.91 -4.06
CA GLY A 95 2.78 -9.08 -3.45
C GLY A 95 3.61 -7.81 -3.31
N THR A 96 3.16 -6.66 -3.78
CA THR A 96 3.92 -5.40 -3.61
C THR A 96 3.59 -4.64 -2.32
N TYR A 97 2.60 -5.11 -1.57
CA TYR A 97 2.09 -4.47 -0.35
C TYR A 97 3.13 -4.38 0.76
N ARG A 98 3.17 -3.26 1.50
CA ARG A 98 4.00 -3.12 2.71
C ARG A 98 3.21 -2.64 3.91
N THR A 99 3.49 -3.19 5.08
CA THR A 99 2.82 -2.78 6.33
C THR A 99 3.17 -1.36 6.76
N GLY A 100 4.40 -0.91 6.49
CA GLY A 100 4.94 0.37 6.93
C GLY A 100 4.10 1.58 6.51
N ASP A 101 3.59 1.59 5.28
CA ASP A 101 2.74 2.67 4.74
C ASP A 101 1.43 2.17 4.12
N GLY A 102 1.22 0.86 4.05
CA GLY A 102 0.03 0.23 3.47
C GLY A 102 -0.03 0.31 1.94
N ARG A 103 1.02 0.84 1.28
CA ARG A 103 1.08 1.01 -0.17
C ARG A 103 1.46 -0.28 -0.88
N GLY A 104 1.25 -0.29 -2.20
CA GLY A 104 1.31 -1.51 -3.01
C GLY A 104 0.05 -2.36 -2.84
N GLY A 105 0.13 -3.63 -3.21
CA GLY A 105 -1.01 -4.55 -3.18
C GLY A 105 -1.85 -4.53 -4.46
N ALA A 106 -2.92 -5.33 -4.46
CA ALA A 106 -3.78 -5.55 -5.61
C ALA A 106 -4.98 -4.59 -5.68
N GLY A 107 -5.21 -3.81 -4.63
CA GLY A 107 -6.44 -3.06 -4.34
C GLY A 107 -6.81 -1.98 -5.35
N SER A 108 -5.85 -1.53 -6.16
CA SER A 108 -6.02 -0.52 -7.22
C SER A 108 -5.72 -1.07 -8.62
N GLY A 109 -5.23 -2.31 -8.73
CA GLY A 109 -4.83 -2.90 -10.01
C GLY A 109 -3.61 -2.24 -10.65
N GLN A 110 -2.68 -1.65 -9.87
CA GLN A 110 -1.52 -0.92 -10.40
C GLN A 110 -0.55 -1.75 -11.25
N GLN A 111 -0.62 -3.09 -11.24
CA GLN A 111 0.23 -3.94 -12.08
C GLN A 111 0.07 -3.68 -13.60
N ARG A 112 -1.00 -3.00 -14.04
CA ARG A 112 -1.18 -2.59 -15.45
C ARG A 112 -0.55 -1.23 -15.79
N PHE A 113 0.03 -0.53 -14.83
CA PHE A 113 0.67 0.77 -15.02
C PHE A 113 2.15 0.73 -14.64
N ALA A 114 2.90 1.73 -15.09
CA ALA A 114 4.27 1.96 -14.65
C ALA A 114 4.30 2.25 -13.13
N PRO A 115 5.40 1.92 -12.42
CA PRO A 115 6.53 1.13 -12.93
C PRO A 115 6.26 -0.39 -12.91
N LEU A 116 5.20 -0.84 -12.23
CA LEU A 116 4.96 -2.26 -11.94
C LEU A 116 4.75 -3.09 -13.21
N ASN A 117 4.13 -2.53 -14.25
CA ASN A 117 3.94 -3.24 -15.52
C ASN A 117 5.25 -3.62 -16.22
N SER A 118 6.37 -3.04 -15.79
CA SER A 118 7.70 -3.14 -16.42
C SER A 118 8.82 -3.54 -15.47
N TRP A 119 8.50 -3.85 -14.20
CA TRP A 119 9.48 -4.43 -13.28
C TRP A 119 10.05 -5.75 -13.82
N PRO A 120 11.36 -6.02 -13.65
CA PRO A 120 11.99 -7.30 -14.01
C PRO A 120 11.26 -8.52 -13.45
N ASP A 121 10.77 -8.46 -12.21
CA ASP A 121 10.07 -9.59 -11.62
C ASP A 121 8.66 -9.77 -12.19
N ASN A 122 8.15 -8.82 -12.97
CA ASN A 122 6.87 -8.89 -13.67
C ASN A 122 7.00 -9.25 -15.16
N VAL A 123 8.18 -9.68 -15.60
CA VAL A 123 8.40 -10.17 -16.98
C VAL A 123 7.33 -11.20 -17.35
N SER A 124 6.79 -11.06 -18.57
CA SER A 124 5.73 -11.88 -19.17
C SER A 124 4.33 -11.75 -18.52
N LEU A 125 4.15 -10.99 -17.44
CA LEU A 125 2.81 -10.76 -16.88
C LEU A 125 1.96 -9.80 -17.72
N ASP A 126 2.57 -9.04 -18.63
CA ASP A 126 1.87 -8.35 -19.70
C ASP A 126 1.10 -9.33 -20.61
N LYS A 127 1.67 -10.52 -20.88
CA LYS A 127 0.99 -11.61 -21.60
C LYS A 127 -0.19 -12.15 -20.80
N ALA A 128 0.01 -12.40 -19.51
CA ALA A 128 -1.04 -12.87 -18.61
C ALA A 128 -2.24 -11.91 -18.55
N ARG A 129 -1.99 -10.60 -18.35
CA ARG A 129 -3.05 -9.59 -18.37
C ARG A 129 -3.75 -9.52 -19.73
N ARG A 130 -3.02 -9.67 -20.85
CA ARG A 130 -3.64 -9.66 -22.17
C ARG A 130 -4.55 -10.87 -22.43
N LEU A 131 -4.22 -12.06 -21.90
CA LEU A 131 -5.09 -13.23 -21.98
C LEU A 131 -6.47 -12.98 -21.33
N LEU A 132 -6.53 -12.12 -20.31
CA LEU A 132 -7.77 -11.76 -19.61
C LEU A 132 -8.59 -10.67 -20.28
N TRP A 133 -8.04 -9.98 -21.29
CA TRP A 133 -8.72 -8.87 -21.95
C TRP A 133 -10.11 -9.26 -22.52
N PRO A 134 -10.29 -10.40 -23.21
CA PRO A 134 -11.61 -10.80 -23.70
C PRO A 134 -12.66 -10.93 -22.60
N ILE A 135 -12.28 -11.40 -21.40
CA ILE A 135 -13.17 -11.50 -20.24
C ILE A 135 -13.48 -10.10 -19.70
N LYS A 136 -12.46 -9.25 -19.51
CA LYS A 136 -12.68 -7.85 -19.10
C LYS A 136 -13.59 -7.11 -20.09
N GLN A 137 -13.41 -7.34 -21.39
CA GLN A 137 -14.22 -6.76 -22.45
C GLN A 137 -15.68 -7.22 -22.36
N LYS A 138 -15.91 -8.52 -22.16
CA LYS A 138 -17.24 -9.13 -22.04
C LYS A 138 -18.04 -8.59 -20.85
N TYR A 139 -17.39 -8.45 -19.69
CA TYR A 139 -18.05 -8.04 -18.44
C TYR A 139 -17.97 -6.54 -18.15
N GLY A 140 -17.15 -5.80 -18.90
CA GLY A 140 -17.09 -4.35 -18.88
C GLY A 140 -16.85 -3.78 -17.49
N ARG A 141 -17.62 -2.76 -17.12
CA ARG A 141 -17.50 -2.03 -15.83
C ARG A 141 -17.98 -2.80 -14.60
N ASN A 142 -18.63 -3.95 -14.77
CA ASN A 142 -19.17 -4.74 -13.66
C ASN A 142 -18.08 -5.57 -12.96
N ILE A 143 -16.88 -5.65 -13.53
CA ILE A 143 -15.69 -6.18 -12.88
C ILE A 143 -14.49 -5.29 -13.25
N SER A 144 -13.75 -4.83 -12.24
CA SER A 144 -12.52 -4.05 -12.42
C SER A 144 -11.37 -4.96 -12.84
N TRP A 145 -10.30 -4.39 -13.38
CA TRP A 145 -9.05 -5.11 -13.56
C TRP A 145 -8.46 -5.56 -12.23
N ALA A 146 -8.54 -4.72 -11.20
CA ALA A 146 -8.09 -5.04 -9.85
C ALA A 146 -8.73 -6.34 -9.33
N ASP A 147 -10.06 -6.47 -9.39
CA ASP A 147 -10.77 -7.69 -8.97
C ASP A 147 -10.52 -8.85 -9.93
N LEU A 148 -10.52 -8.61 -11.25
CA LEU A 148 -10.33 -9.67 -12.26
C LEU A 148 -8.97 -10.35 -12.12
N ILE A 149 -7.90 -9.60 -11.88
CA ILE A 149 -6.54 -10.15 -11.77
C ILE A 149 -6.47 -11.18 -10.63
N VAL A 150 -6.94 -10.82 -9.43
CA VAL A 150 -6.87 -11.71 -8.28
C VAL A 150 -7.93 -12.82 -8.30
N LEU A 151 -9.12 -12.56 -8.86
CA LEU A 151 -10.13 -13.60 -9.09
C LEU A 151 -9.58 -14.68 -10.03
N THR A 152 -8.83 -14.29 -11.07
CA THR A 152 -8.22 -15.24 -12.01
C THR A 152 -7.26 -16.17 -11.30
N GLY A 153 -6.40 -15.66 -10.41
CA GLY A 153 -5.52 -16.51 -9.59
C GLY A 153 -6.30 -17.47 -8.69
N ASN A 154 -7.41 -17.01 -8.10
CA ASN A 154 -8.29 -17.85 -7.29
C ASN A 154 -8.94 -18.98 -8.11
N VAL A 155 -9.49 -18.65 -9.28
CA VAL A 155 -10.09 -19.64 -10.20
C VAL A 155 -9.04 -20.61 -10.75
N ALA A 156 -7.81 -20.15 -10.99
CA ALA A 156 -6.71 -21.01 -11.40
C ALA A 156 -6.42 -22.09 -10.35
N LEU A 157 -6.31 -21.71 -9.06
CA LEU A 157 -6.16 -22.66 -7.96
C LEU A 157 -7.30 -23.69 -7.93
N GLU A 158 -8.55 -23.22 -8.00
CA GLU A 158 -9.74 -24.08 -8.00
C GLU A 158 -9.74 -25.07 -9.17
N SER A 159 -9.43 -24.59 -10.38
CA SER A 159 -9.40 -25.42 -11.61
C SER A 159 -8.35 -26.53 -11.56
N MET A 160 -7.29 -26.33 -10.77
CA MET A 160 -6.21 -27.29 -10.57
C MET A 160 -6.39 -28.14 -9.30
N GLY A 161 -7.58 -28.09 -8.68
CA GLY A 161 -7.94 -28.99 -7.58
C GLY A 161 -7.62 -28.47 -6.18
N PHE A 162 -7.26 -27.19 -6.02
CA PHE A 162 -7.10 -26.57 -4.70
C PHE A 162 -8.36 -25.82 -4.28
N LYS A 163 -8.91 -26.14 -3.11
CA LYS A 163 -10.06 -25.43 -2.57
C LYS A 163 -9.61 -24.17 -1.83
N THR A 164 -9.87 -23.00 -2.41
CA THR A 164 -9.55 -21.71 -1.78
C THR A 164 -10.47 -21.42 -0.60
N PHE A 165 -10.06 -20.52 0.30
CA PHE A 165 -10.85 -20.12 1.46
C PHE A 165 -12.13 -19.35 1.09
N GLY A 166 -12.08 -18.60 -0.02
CA GLY A 166 -13.18 -17.81 -0.57
C GLY A 166 -12.65 -16.67 -1.43
N PHE A 167 -13.55 -15.79 -1.88
CA PHE A 167 -13.21 -14.61 -2.67
C PHE A 167 -14.17 -13.45 -2.38
N SER A 168 -13.66 -12.22 -2.45
CA SER A 168 -14.47 -11.01 -2.44
C SER A 168 -13.92 -9.97 -3.42
N GLY A 169 -14.83 -9.39 -4.20
CA GLY A 169 -14.57 -8.21 -5.03
C GLY A 169 -14.83 -6.91 -4.26
N GLY A 170 -14.68 -5.77 -4.92
CA GLY A 170 -14.83 -4.44 -4.32
C GLY A 170 -13.62 -3.52 -4.50
N ARG A 171 -12.68 -3.89 -5.38
CA ARG A 171 -11.52 -3.07 -5.73
C ARG A 171 -11.85 -2.21 -6.95
N PRO A 172 -12.14 -0.89 -6.81
CA PRO A 172 -12.32 -0.04 -7.98
C PRO A 172 -11.00 0.10 -8.74
N ASP A 173 -11.09 0.23 -10.06
CA ASP A 173 -9.94 0.56 -10.91
C ASP A 173 -9.48 2.01 -10.70
N VAL A 174 -8.18 2.26 -10.83
CA VAL A 174 -7.59 3.60 -10.96
C VAL A 174 -7.14 3.88 -12.40
N TRP A 175 -6.75 5.11 -12.72
CA TRP A 175 -6.55 5.53 -14.11
C TRP A 175 -5.18 6.14 -14.40
N GLU A 176 -4.32 6.16 -13.40
CA GLU A 176 -2.95 6.66 -13.50
C GLU A 176 -2.04 5.91 -12.51
N PRO A 177 -0.71 5.88 -12.74
CA PRO A 177 0.27 5.35 -11.80
C PRO A 177 0.17 6.00 -10.41
N ASP A 178 0.39 5.23 -9.34
CA ASP A 178 0.59 5.80 -8.00
C ASP A 178 2.01 6.37 -7.91
N GLU A 179 2.16 7.70 -8.00
CA GLU A 179 3.46 8.38 -7.92
C GLU A 179 3.89 8.63 -6.46
N ASP A 180 3.03 8.30 -5.51
CA ASP A 180 3.22 8.45 -4.07
C ASP A 180 3.97 7.27 -3.42
N VAL A 181 4.28 6.22 -4.16
CA VAL A 181 4.95 5.04 -3.62
C VAL A 181 6.48 5.17 -3.69
N TYR A 182 7.14 5.17 -2.52
CA TYR A 182 8.59 5.06 -2.43
C TYR A 182 9.05 3.60 -2.55
N TRP A 183 9.39 3.20 -3.79
CA TRP A 183 9.91 1.86 -4.11
C TRP A 183 11.41 1.67 -3.76
N GLY A 184 12.11 2.76 -3.45
CA GLY A 184 13.55 2.83 -3.20
C GLY A 184 14.18 4.00 -3.95
N SER A 185 15.43 4.31 -3.60
CA SER A 185 16.20 5.41 -4.22
C SER A 185 17.16 4.91 -5.30
N GLU A 186 17.14 3.62 -5.62
CA GLU A 186 17.98 3.06 -6.68
C GLU A 186 17.60 3.62 -8.04
N ASN A 187 18.62 3.77 -8.88
CA ASN A 187 18.50 4.27 -10.24
C ASN A 187 18.89 3.22 -11.28
N LYS A 188 18.94 1.95 -10.85
CA LYS A 188 19.15 0.78 -11.68
C LYS A 188 18.15 -0.29 -11.25
N TRP A 189 17.57 -0.99 -12.21
CA TRP A 189 16.77 -2.17 -11.93
C TRP A 189 17.63 -3.26 -11.30
N LEU A 190 17.04 -3.99 -10.36
CA LEU A 190 17.70 -4.99 -9.52
C LEU A 190 18.87 -4.43 -8.69
N GLY A 191 18.95 -3.12 -8.51
CA GLY A 191 19.86 -2.51 -7.53
C GLY A 191 19.33 -2.65 -6.10
N GLY A 192 20.22 -2.77 -5.12
CA GLY A 192 19.93 -2.87 -3.69
C GLY A 192 20.95 -2.17 -2.78
N ASP A 193 22.01 -1.53 -3.30
CA ASP A 193 23.11 -0.98 -2.48
C ASP A 193 22.57 0.10 -1.53
N ILE A 194 21.72 0.95 -2.08
CA ILE A 194 21.21 2.16 -1.42
C ILE A 194 20.26 1.80 -0.27
N ARG A 195 19.34 0.84 -0.47
CA ARG A 195 18.43 0.36 0.58
C ARG A 195 19.10 -0.38 1.74
N TYR A 196 20.40 -0.67 1.64
CA TYR A 196 21.25 -1.19 2.73
C TYR A 196 22.35 -0.20 3.16
N GLY A 197 22.26 1.07 2.77
CA GLY A 197 23.05 2.17 3.33
C GLY A 197 24.29 2.63 2.56
N LYS A 198 24.51 2.17 1.30
CA LYS A 198 25.60 2.65 0.44
C LYS A 198 25.21 3.87 -0.42
N GLU A 199 26.21 4.52 -1.03
CA GLU A 199 26.03 5.75 -1.84
C GLU A 199 25.47 5.51 -3.26
N ASN A 200 24.97 6.58 -3.89
CA ASN A 200 24.31 6.55 -5.20
C ASN A 200 25.23 6.20 -6.37
N GLN A 201 24.69 5.48 -7.36
CA GLN A 201 25.31 5.20 -8.66
C GLN A 201 24.75 6.15 -9.76
N PRO A 202 25.19 6.08 -11.04
CA PRO A 202 24.52 6.74 -12.17
C PRO A 202 23.23 6.04 -12.63
N MET A 203 22.25 6.80 -13.13
CA MET A 203 20.94 6.28 -13.59
C MET A 203 21.10 5.39 -14.82
N GLN A 204 20.38 4.27 -14.86
CA GLN A 204 20.29 3.36 -15.99
C GLN A 204 19.42 3.94 -17.11
N GLU A 205 19.80 3.71 -18.37
CA GLU A 205 19.01 4.13 -19.52
C GLU A 205 17.74 3.27 -19.67
N PRO A 206 16.58 3.84 -20.08
CA PRO A 206 15.37 3.07 -20.35
C PRO A 206 15.58 1.95 -21.38
N GLY A 207 14.95 0.79 -21.19
CA GLY A 207 15.09 -0.36 -22.10
C GLY A 207 16.27 -1.29 -21.80
N GLU A 208 17.12 -0.96 -20.82
CA GLU A 208 18.27 -1.79 -20.41
C GLU A 208 18.00 -2.66 -19.17
N GLY A 209 16.73 -2.81 -18.75
CA GLY A 209 16.37 -3.58 -17.57
C GLY A 209 16.82 -5.06 -17.65
N PRO A 210 17.54 -5.59 -16.64
CA PRO A 210 17.97 -6.98 -16.65
C PRO A 210 16.83 -7.94 -16.33
N LEU A 211 17.02 -9.23 -16.63
CA LEU A 211 16.20 -10.29 -16.03
C LEU A 211 16.62 -10.53 -14.58
N VAL A 212 15.69 -11.05 -13.77
CA VAL A 212 15.93 -11.35 -12.34
C VAL A 212 17.20 -12.17 -12.10
N ALA A 213 17.51 -13.13 -12.98
CA ALA A 213 18.65 -14.04 -12.85
C ALA A 213 19.65 -13.95 -14.02
N GLU A 214 19.96 -12.73 -14.48
CA GLU A 214 20.93 -12.50 -15.57
C GLU A 214 22.40 -12.66 -15.10
N PRO A 215 23.20 -13.55 -15.72
CA PRO A 215 24.59 -13.80 -15.29
C PRO A 215 25.52 -12.58 -15.42
N GLY A 216 26.33 -12.32 -14.39
CA GLY A 216 27.39 -11.31 -14.45
C GLY A 216 26.95 -9.88 -14.12
N LYS A 217 25.66 -9.66 -13.83
CA LYS A 217 25.13 -8.42 -13.25
C LYS A 217 24.91 -8.55 -11.74
N ASN A 218 25.86 -9.19 -11.05
CA ASN A 218 25.80 -9.38 -9.60
C ASN A 218 26.21 -8.10 -8.87
N GLU A 219 25.59 -7.87 -7.73
CA GLU A 219 25.87 -6.71 -6.89
C GLU A 219 27.19 -6.87 -6.13
N GLU A 220 27.89 -5.76 -5.86
CA GLU A 220 29.09 -5.79 -5.01
C GLU A 220 28.69 -6.01 -3.54
N SER A 221 29.35 -6.97 -2.88
CA SER A 221 29.14 -7.36 -1.48
C SER A 221 29.00 -6.18 -0.51
N ARG A 222 28.07 -6.28 0.46
CA ARG A 222 27.63 -5.17 1.34
C ARG A 222 27.89 -5.39 2.84
N THR A 223 27.84 -4.28 3.57
CA THR A 223 28.70 -3.79 4.70
C THR A 223 29.04 -4.68 5.91
N GLU A 224 30.09 -4.27 6.64
CA GLU A 224 30.60 -4.81 7.93
C GLU A 224 29.61 -4.75 9.13
N GLN A 225 28.45 -4.10 9.01
CA GLN A 225 27.51 -3.81 10.12
C GLN A 225 26.17 -4.60 10.09
N GLY A 226 26.03 -5.58 9.19
CA GLY A 226 24.82 -6.41 9.06
C GLY A 226 23.82 -5.93 7.99
N ARG A 227 22.75 -6.71 7.77
CA ARG A 227 21.82 -6.58 6.62
C ARG A 227 20.47 -5.93 7.00
N ASN A 228 20.48 -4.61 7.20
CA ASN A 228 19.30 -3.85 7.63
C ASN A 228 18.57 -3.19 6.46
N LEU A 229 17.43 -3.74 6.02
CA LEU A 229 16.64 -3.19 4.93
C LEU A 229 16.00 -1.84 5.33
N GLU A 230 16.15 -0.81 4.50
CA GLU A 230 15.55 0.52 4.73
C GLU A 230 14.02 0.45 4.89
N ASN A 231 13.46 1.18 5.85
CA ASN A 231 12.00 1.32 5.98
C ASN A 231 11.47 2.38 4.99
N PRO A 232 10.27 2.18 4.39
CA PRO A 232 9.34 1.08 4.60
C PRO A 232 9.51 -0.09 3.59
N LEU A 233 10.69 -0.25 2.98
CA LEU A 233 10.90 -1.21 1.90
C LEU A 233 10.63 -2.65 2.33
N ALA A 234 10.03 -3.46 1.46
CA ALA A 234 9.76 -4.88 1.72
C ALA A 234 10.30 -5.81 0.60
N ALA A 235 11.20 -5.30 -0.25
CA ALA A 235 11.88 -6.08 -1.26
C ALA A 235 13.40 -5.87 -1.14
N VAL A 236 14.20 -6.88 -1.47
CA VAL A 236 15.67 -6.81 -1.30
C VAL A 236 16.39 -6.10 -2.44
N GLN A 237 15.73 -5.92 -3.60
CA GLN A 237 16.24 -5.18 -4.76
C GLN A 237 15.09 -4.42 -5.43
N MET A 238 15.42 -3.33 -6.12
CA MET A 238 14.47 -2.54 -6.89
C MET A 238 13.93 -3.36 -8.06
N GLY A 239 12.61 -3.47 -8.20
CA GLY A 239 11.99 -4.25 -9.27
C GLY A 239 11.72 -5.72 -8.95
N LEU A 240 12.05 -6.18 -7.74
CA LEU A 240 11.61 -7.47 -7.20
C LEU A 240 10.34 -7.33 -6.37
N ILE A 241 9.55 -8.41 -6.29
CA ILE A 241 8.40 -8.47 -5.38
C ILE A 241 8.89 -8.64 -3.93
N TYR A 242 9.72 -9.66 -3.65
CA TYR A 242 10.25 -9.95 -2.30
C TYR A 242 11.77 -10.10 -2.28
N VAL A 243 12.26 -11.25 -2.73
CA VAL A 243 13.66 -11.68 -2.59
C VAL A 243 14.23 -12.11 -3.94
N ASN A 244 15.55 -12.18 -4.03
CA ASN A 244 16.23 -12.74 -5.20
C ASN A 244 16.13 -14.28 -5.19
N PRO A 245 15.59 -14.92 -6.24
CA PRO A 245 15.42 -16.37 -6.30
C PRO A 245 16.75 -17.15 -6.39
N GLU A 246 17.85 -16.52 -6.79
CA GLU A 246 19.18 -17.12 -6.76
C GLU A 246 19.82 -17.06 -5.37
N GLY A 247 19.27 -16.26 -4.45
CA GLY A 247 19.81 -15.97 -3.12
C GLY A 247 20.36 -14.53 -3.01
N PRO A 248 20.74 -14.06 -1.81
CA PRO A 248 21.11 -12.66 -1.59
C PRO A 248 22.24 -12.24 -2.53
N GLU A 249 22.05 -11.15 -3.28
CA GLU A 249 23.04 -10.63 -4.25
C GLU A 249 23.40 -11.65 -5.37
N GLY A 250 22.54 -12.64 -5.61
CA GLY A 250 22.79 -13.75 -6.54
C GLY A 250 23.65 -14.87 -5.97
N ASN A 251 24.03 -14.82 -4.68
CA ASN A 251 24.78 -15.87 -4.00
C ASN A 251 23.85 -17.04 -3.62
N PRO A 252 24.08 -18.27 -4.11
CA PRO A 252 23.21 -19.42 -3.87
C PRO A 252 23.40 -20.04 -2.47
N ASP A 253 23.12 -19.26 -1.43
CA ASP A 253 23.06 -19.67 -0.04
C ASP A 253 21.60 -19.74 0.44
N PRO A 254 21.02 -20.95 0.60
CA PRO A 254 19.65 -21.12 1.07
C PRO A 254 19.40 -20.59 2.49
N VAL A 255 20.39 -20.63 3.39
CA VAL A 255 20.21 -20.17 4.77
C VAL A 255 20.17 -18.64 4.81
N ALA A 256 21.07 -17.99 4.06
CA ALA A 256 21.05 -16.53 3.92
C ALA A 256 19.75 -16.05 3.25
N ALA A 257 19.30 -16.74 2.19
CA ALA A 257 18.01 -16.46 1.55
C ALA A 257 16.82 -16.61 2.52
N GLY A 258 16.86 -17.55 3.47
CA GLY A 258 15.83 -17.72 4.51
C GLY A 258 15.66 -16.48 5.40
N THR A 259 16.75 -15.76 5.69
CA THR A 259 16.70 -14.49 6.44
C THR A 259 15.99 -13.39 5.64
N ASP A 260 16.28 -13.31 4.34
CA ASP A 260 15.66 -12.33 3.44
C ASP A 260 14.18 -12.57 3.25
N ILE A 261 13.80 -13.84 3.11
CA ILE A 261 12.41 -14.27 3.00
C ILE A 261 11.66 -13.82 4.26
N ARG A 262 12.19 -14.10 5.46
CA ARG A 262 11.53 -13.71 6.72
C ARG A 262 11.35 -12.22 6.84
N GLU A 263 12.40 -11.44 6.60
CA GLU A 263 12.35 -9.98 6.72
C GLU A 263 11.32 -9.38 5.75
N THR A 264 11.35 -9.80 4.48
CA THR A 264 10.46 -9.24 3.46
C THR A 264 9.01 -9.66 3.67
N PHE A 265 8.74 -10.93 3.95
CA PHE A 265 7.37 -11.40 4.22
C PHE A 265 6.78 -10.79 5.48
N ALA A 266 7.56 -10.61 6.55
CA ALA A 266 7.11 -9.93 7.77
C ALA A 266 6.69 -8.47 7.48
N ARG A 267 7.49 -7.75 6.67
CA ARG A 267 7.14 -6.39 6.18
C ARG A 267 5.94 -6.36 5.25
N MET A 268 5.46 -7.52 4.81
CA MET A 268 4.22 -7.69 4.04
C MET A 268 3.10 -8.35 4.86
N ALA A 269 3.20 -8.32 6.19
CA ALA A 269 2.22 -8.89 7.12
C ALA A 269 2.07 -10.42 7.04
N MET A 270 3.10 -11.16 6.63
CA MET A 270 3.07 -12.62 6.62
C MET A 270 4.05 -13.16 7.67
N ASN A 271 3.55 -14.02 8.56
CA ASN A 271 4.39 -14.72 9.54
C ASN A 271 5.08 -15.95 8.91
N ASP A 272 5.87 -16.68 9.70
CA ASP A 272 6.64 -17.82 9.19
C ASP A 272 5.77 -18.95 8.63
N GLU A 273 4.64 -19.28 9.27
CA GLU A 273 3.73 -20.33 8.80
C GLU A 273 3.05 -19.93 7.48
N GLU A 274 2.54 -18.69 7.42
CA GLU A 274 1.94 -18.12 6.21
C GLU A 274 2.95 -18.07 5.06
N THR A 275 4.21 -17.73 5.35
CA THR A 275 5.31 -17.65 4.38
C THR A 275 5.62 -19.01 3.77
N VAL A 276 5.84 -20.04 4.60
CA VAL A 276 6.07 -21.41 4.12
C VAL A 276 4.87 -21.90 3.32
N ALA A 277 3.65 -21.63 3.79
CA ALA A 277 2.42 -22.06 3.12
C ALA A 277 2.24 -21.39 1.74
N LEU A 278 2.54 -20.09 1.62
CA LEU A 278 2.47 -19.36 0.35
C LEU A 278 3.51 -19.83 -0.67
N ILE A 279 4.76 -20.02 -0.25
CA ILE A 279 5.83 -20.47 -1.15
C ILE A 279 5.59 -21.91 -1.58
N ALA A 280 5.40 -22.84 -0.63
CA ALA A 280 5.17 -24.25 -0.96
C ALA A 280 3.85 -24.46 -1.72
N GLY A 281 2.80 -23.71 -1.37
CA GLY A 281 1.51 -23.77 -2.03
C GLY A 281 1.53 -23.19 -3.45
N GLY A 282 2.23 -22.07 -3.66
CA GLY A 282 2.41 -21.46 -4.97
C GLY A 282 3.28 -22.32 -5.90
N HIS A 283 4.43 -22.79 -5.41
CA HIS A 283 5.38 -23.61 -6.18
C HIS A 283 4.95 -25.08 -6.32
N ALA A 284 3.79 -25.48 -5.80
CA ALA A 284 3.12 -26.73 -6.20
C ALA A 284 2.73 -26.71 -7.69
N PHE A 285 2.62 -25.52 -8.30
CA PHE A 285 2.12 -25.30 -9.65
C PHE A 285 3.17 -24.72 -10.60
N GLY A 286 3.11 -25.13 -11.85
CA GLY A 286 3.83 -24.52 -12.96
C GLY A 286 5.34 -24.72 -12.95
N LYS A 287 6.01 -23.72 -13.51
CA LYS A 287 7.46 -23.69 -13.75
C LYS A 287 7.96 -22.25 -13.86
N THR A 288 9.27 -22.07 -13.76
CA THR A 288 9.97 -20.85 -14.18
C THR A 288 10.39 -20.95 -15.66
N HIS A 289 10.91 -19.87 -16.26
CA HIS A 289 11.34 -19.86 -17.67
C HIS A 289 12.70 -19.21 -17.88
N GLY A 290 13.62 -19.96 -18.47
CA GLY A 290 15.00 -19.60 -18.72
C GLY A 290 15.61 -20.44 -19.83
N ALA A 291 14.86 -20.62 -20.93
CA ALA A 291 15.21 -21.54 -22.02
C ALA A 291 16.51 -21.19 -22.77
N GLY A 292 16.97 -19.93 -22.67
CA GLY A 292 18.19 -19.46 -23.33
C GLY A 292 18.69 -18.15 -22.72
N PRO A 293 19.78 -17.58 -23.26
CA PRO A 293 20.44 -16.38 -22.71
C PRO A 293 19.52 -15.16 -22.65
N ALA A 294 19.65 -14.38 -21.58
CA ALA A 294 18.85 -13.17 -21.31
C ALA A 294 18.97 -12.09 -22.40
N ASP A 295 20.12 -12.00 -23.10
CA ASP A 295 20.36 -11.05 -24.20
C ASP A 295 19.36 -11.15 -25.36
N ASN A 296 18.58 -12.24 -25.41
CA ASN A 296 17.51 -12.40 -26.40
C ASN A 296 16.21 -11.68 -26.01
N VAL A 297 16.09 -11.20 -24.78
CA VAL A 297 14.89 -10.50 -24.29
C VAL A 297 15.04 -9.01 -24.52
N GLY A 298 14.16 -8.44 -25.34
CA GLY A 298 14.11 -7.00 -25.62
C GLY A 298 13.49 -6.17 -24.50
N ALA A 299 13.30 -4.88 -24.79
CA ALA A 299 12.84 -3.88 -23.83
C ALA A 299 11.52 -4.23 -23.12
N GLU A 300 11.42 -3.82 -21.86
CA GLU A 300 10.22 -3.83 -21.02
C GLU A 300 9.07 -2.98 -21.62
N PRO A 301 7.80 -3.20 -21.23
CA PRO A 301 6.64 -2.58 -21.88
C PRO A 301 6.69 -1.05 -22.04
N GLU A 302 7.16 -0.31 -21.03
CA GLU A 302 7.25 1.16 -21.09
C GLU A 302 8.39 1.67 -22.01
N ALA A 303 9.34 0.82 -22.38
CA ALA A 303 10.44 1.13 -23.30
C ALA A 303 10.30 0.42 -24.66
N ALA A 304 9.26 -0.38 -24.83
CA ALA A 304 9.01 -1.13 -26.06
C ALA A 304 8.45 -0.24 -27.19
N GLY A 305 8.70 -0.64 -28.43
CA GLY A 305 8.17 0.05 -29.62
C GLY A 305 6.64 0.05 -29.65
N LEU A 306 6.05 1.09 -30.25
CA LEU A 306 4.59 1.25 -30.34
C LEU A 306 3.89 0.05 -31.01
N GLU A 307 4.57 -0.65 -31.92
CA GLU A 307 4.07 -1.84 -32.58
C GLU A 307 3.89 -3.04 -31.63
N GLN A 308 4.48 -3.00 -30.43
CA GLN A 308 4.23 -3.99 -29.38
C GLN A 308 2.88 -3.79 -28.67
N GLN A 309 2.20 -2.65 -28.87
CA GLN A 309 0.86 -2.39 -28.34
C GLN A 309 0.73 -2.69 -26.83
N GLY A 310 1.69 -2.20 -26.04
CA GLY A 310 1.74 -2.38 -24.58
C GLY A 310 2.21 -3.76 -24.11
N PHE A 311 2.71 -4.61 -25.00
CA PHE A 311 3.57 -5.73 -24.63
C PHE A 311 5.02 -5.29 -24.49
N GLY A 312 5.82 -6.07 -23.76
CA GLY A 312 7.28 -5.93 -23.69
C GLY A 312 8.00 -7.28 -23.69
N TRP A 313 9.30 -7.25 -23.43
CA TRP A 313 10.17 -8.43 -23.31
C TRP A 313 10.08 -9.35 -24.52
N LYS A 314 10.08 -8.76 -25.72
CA LYS A 314 10.06 -9.53 -26.97
C LYS A 314 11.30 -10.42 -27.01
N ASN A 315 11.08 -11.72 -27.11
CA ASN A 315 12.14 -12.72 -27.07
C ASN A 315 12.53 -13.15 -28.49
N SER A 316 13.82 -13.02 -28.85
CA SER A 316 14.39 -13.46 -30.13
C SER A 316 14.95 -14.88 -30.11
N PHE A 317 14.94 -15.57 -28.97
CA PHE A 317 15.43 -16.94 -28.84
C PHE A 317 14.40 -17.94 -29.39
N GLY A 318 14.80 -18.76 -30.36
CA GLY A 318 13.93 -19.76 -30.98
C GLY A 318 12.63 -19.14 -31.51
N THR A 319 11.50 -19.64 -31.04
CA THR A 319 10.15 -19.10 -31.36
C THR A 319 9.75 -17.89 -30.50
N GLY A 320 10.51 -17.57 -29.46
CA GLY A 320 10.25 -16.48 -28.51
C GLY A 320 9.17 -16.77 -27.46
N LYS A 321 8.59 -17.97 -27.46
CA LYS A 321 7.44 -18.37 -26.63
C LYS A 321 7.40 -19.89 -26.48
N GLY A 322 6.45 -20.42 -25.69
CA GLY A 322 6.32 -21.86 -25.46
C GLY A 322 7.62 -22.46 -24.90
N ALA A 323 8.18 -23.48 -25.57
CA ALA A 323 9.40 -24.16 -25.14
C ALA A 323 10.64 -23.24 -25.08
N ASP A 324 10.62 -22.12 -25.82
CA ASP A 324 11.72 -21.14 -25.90
C ASP A 324 11.51 -19.93 -24.98
N THR A 325 10.53 -19.99 -24.07
CA THR A 325 10.18 -18.86 -23.19
C THR A 325 11.34 -18.51 -22.25
N ILE A 326 11.56 -17.21 -22.06
CA ILE A 326 12.49 -16.66 -21.08
C ILE A 326 11.72 -15.62 -20.26
N THR A 327 11.73 -15.78 -18.94
CA THR A 327 11.05 -14.87 -17.99
C THR A 327 11.98 -14.44 -16.89
N SER A 328 12.40 -15.36 -16.00
CA SER A 328 13.32 -15.04 -14.90
C SER A 328 14.77 -15.32 -15.24
N GLY A 329 15.03 -16.23 -16.20
CA GLY A 329 16.34 -16.82 -16.46
C GLY A 329 16.54 -18.17 -15.75
N LEU A 330 15.66 -18.54 -14.81
CA LEU A 330 15.67 -19.87 -14.17
C LEU A 330 14.82 -20.85 -14.98
N GLU A 331 15.19 -22.13 -15.04
CA GLU A 331 14.43 -23.17 -15.74
C GLU A 331 14.16 -24.35 -14.78
N VAL A 332 13.16 -24.15 -13.92
CA VAL A 332 12.78 -25.02 -12.80
C VAL A 332 11.34 -25.46 -12.97
N THR A 333 11.07 -26.74 -12.79
CA THR A 333 9.72 -27.30 -12.66
C THR A 333 9.69 -28.16 -11.41
N TRP A 334 8.87 -27.76 -10.44
CA TRP A 334 8.95 -28.27 -9.07
C TRP A 334 8.32 -29.65 -8.88
N THR A 335 7.21 -29.91 -9.57
CA THR A 335 6.34 -31.06 -9.30
C THR A 335 6.14 -31.94 -10.53
N THR A 336 5.78 -33.19 -10.28
CA THR A 336 5.42 -34.17 -11.32
C THR A 336 4.06 -33.89 -11.96
N THR A 337 3.24 -33.05 -11.32
CA THR A 337 1.91 -32.65 -11.82
C THR A 337 1.72 -31.12 -11.74
N PRO A 338 2.41 -30.32 -12.57
CA PRO A 338 2.45 -28.85 -12.42
C PRO A 338 1.11 -28.13 -12.56
N THR A 339 0.07 -28.82 -13.00
CA THR A 339 -1.29 -28.26 -13.17
C THR A 339 -2.29 -28.91 -12.23
N LYS A 340 -1.83 -29.54 -11.14
CA LYS A 340 -2.68 -30.17 -10.12
C LYS A 340 -2.11 -29.92 -8.73
N TRP A 341 -2.98 -29.60 -7.78
CA TRP A 341 -2.61 -29.50 -6.37
C TRP A 341 -2.05 -30.83 -5.88
N SER A 342 -0.91 -30.79 -5.21
CA SER A 342 -0.26 -31.95 -4.59
C SER A 342 0.72 -31.50 -3.51
N ASN A 343 1.10 -32.41 -2.61
CA ASN A 343 2.20 -32.17 -1.68
C ASN A 343 3.58 -32.43 -2.31
N ASN A 344 3.63 -32.66 -3.62
CA ASN A 344 4.83 -33.15 -4.30
C ASN A 344 5.99 -32.15 -4.27
N TYR A 345 5.71 -30.85 -4.09
CA TYR A 345 6.75 -29.84 -3.84
C TYR A 345 7.58 -30.19 -2.59
N LEU A 346 6.92 -30.42 -1.44
CA LEU A 346 7.61 -30.76 -0.19
C LEU A 346 8.21 -32.17 -0.23
N GLU A 347 7.52 -33.12 -0.87
CA GLU A 347 8.06 -34.47 -1.08
C GLU A 347 9.37 -34.43 -1.86
N ASN A 348 9.44 -33.65 -2.93
CA ASN A 348 10.66 -33.49 -3.71
C ASN A 348 11.72 -32.75 -2.87
N LEU A 349 11.36 -31.63 -2.22
CA LEU A 349 12.28 -30.81 -1.42
C LEU A 349 13.05 -31.61 -0.35
N PHE A 350 12.35 -32.52 0.34
CA PHE A 350 12.94 -33.36 1.39
C PHE A 350 13.37 -34.75 0.90
N GLY A 351 12.80 -35.25 -0.20
CA GLY A 351 13.06 -36.58 -0.73
C GLY A 351 14.36 -36.70 -1.55
N PHE A 352 14.91 -35.58 -2.00
CA PHE A 352 16.16 -35.53 -2.74
C PHE A 352 17.25 -34.76 -2.00
N GLU A 353 18.50 -35.09 -2.30
CA GLU A 353 19.63 -34.21 -2.05
C GLU A 353 19.84 -33.31 -3.26
N TRP A 354 20.29 -32.08 -3.04
CA TRP A 354 20.35 -31.05 -4.07
C TRP A 354 21.79 -30.68 -4.39
N GLU A 355 22.11 -30.53 -5.67
CA GLU A 355 23.39 -30.01 -6.14
C GLU A 355 23.19 -28.73 -6.97
N LEU A 356 24.07 -27.75 -6.75
CA LEU A 356 24.04 -26.49 -7.48
C LEU A 356 24.34 -26.74 -8.96
N SER A 357 23.56 -26.12 -9.81
CA SER A 357 23.62 -26.22 -11.27
C SER A 357 23.37 -24.84 -11.90
N LYS A 358 23.46 -24.78 -13.23
CA LYS A 358 23.13 -23.58 -14.00
C LYS A 358 21.97 -23.86 -14.95
N SER A 359 21.05 -22.90 -15.06
CA SER A 359 20.00 -22.91 -16.08
C SER A 359 20.60 -22.76 -17.48
N PRO A 360 19.83 -23.00 -18.56
CA PRO A 360 20.26 -22.66 -19.92
C PRO A 360 20.57 -21.17 -20.13
N ALA A 361 19.99 -20.28 -19.32
CA ALA A 361 20.31 -18.86 -19.31
C ALA A 361 21.52 -18.50 -18.43
N GLY A 362 22.08 -19.45 -17.67
CA GLY A 362 23.23 -19.25 -16.79
C GLY A 362 22.91 -18.87 -15.34
N ALA A 363 21.64 -18.93 -14.93
CA ALA A 363 21.20 -18.65 -13.55
C ALA A 363 21.53 -19.80 -12.59
N HIS A 364 21.86 -19.49 -11.33
CA HIS A 364 22.00 -20.46 -10.24
C HIS A 364 20.67 -21.12 -9.91
N GLN A 365 20.62 -22.44 -10.00
CA GLN A 365 19.48 -23.26 -9.60
C GLN A 365 19.95 -24.61 -9.09
N TRP A 366 19.06 -25.38 -8.48
CA TRP A 366 19.40 -26.67 -7.88
C TRP A 366 18.74 -27.81 -8.63
N VAL A 367 19.45 -28.93 -8.77
CA VAL A 367 18.95 -30.16 -9.39
C VAL A 367 19.12 -31.32 -8.43
N ALA A 368 18.22 -32.30 -8.49
CA ALA A 368 18.34 -33.51 -7.68
C ALA A 368 19.64 -34.26 -8.00
N LYS A 369 20.47 -34.46 -6.96
CA LYS A 369 21.83 -34.96 -7.04
C LYS A 369 21.90 -36.35 -7.67
N ASN A 370 22.95 -36.61 -8.45
CA ASN A 370 23.20 -37.89 -9.13
C ASN A 370 22.06 -38.34 -10.07
N GLY A 371 21.23 -37.40 -10.55
CA GLY A 371 20.07 -37.72 -11.39
C GLY A 371 18.94 -38.43 -10.63
N ALA A 372 18.86 -38.26 -9.30
CA ALA A 372 17.74 -38.78 -8.53
C ALA A 372 16.41 -38.20 -9.07
N GLY A 373 15.39 -39.04 -9.20
CA GLY A 373 14.11 -38.64 -9.80
C GLY A 373 14.19 -38.33 -11.30
N ALA A 374 15.25 -38.71 -12.01
CA ALA A 374 15.33 -38.50 -13.45
C ALA A 374 14.12 -39.06 -14.20
N GLY A 375 13.60 -38.27 -15.13
CA GLY A 375 12.47 -38.66 -15.96
C GLY A 375 11.09 -38.54 -15.28
N THR A 376 11.00 -38.00 -14.07
CA THR A 376 9.72 -37.87 -13.34
C THR A 376 8.97 -36.59 -13.65
N ILE A 377 9.67 -35.51 -13.99
CA ILE A 377 9.07 -34.20 -14.23
C ILE A 377 8.67 -34.09 -15.71
N PRO A 378 7.42 -33.70 -16.04
CA PRO A 378 6.98 -33.52 -17.43
C PRO A 378 7.66 -32.31 -18.08
N ASP A 379 7.90 -32.40 -19.39
CA ASP A 379 8.18 -31.22 -20.21
C ASP A 379 6.87 -30.46 -20.49
N ALA A 380 6.94 -29.13 -20.59
CA ALA A 380 5.76 -28.28 -20.75
C ALA A 380 5.10 -28.35 -22.12
N HIS A 381 5.87 -28.67 -23.17
CA HIS A 381 5.39 -28.62 -24.55
C HIS A 381 5.67 -29.90 -25.36
N ASP A 382 6.48 -30.82 -24.83
CA ASP A 382 6.77 -32.10 -25.46
C ASP A 382 6.36 -33.27 -24.56
N PRO A 383 5.22 -33.93 -24.80
CA PRO A 383 4.74 -35.01 -23.93
C PRO A 383 5.64 -36.25 -23.94
N SER A 384 6.59 -36.36 -24.88
CA SER A 384 7.57 -37.44 -24.93
C SER A 384 8.82 -37.18 -24.07
N LYS A 385 9.05 -35.93 -23.66
CA LYS A 385 10.21 -35.52 -22.87
C LYS A 385 9.90 -35.50 -21.38
N ARG A 386 10.94 -35.80 -20.60
CA ARG A 386 10.92 -35.73 -19.13
C ARG A 386 12.21 -35.11 -18.63
N ARG A 387 12.15 -34.50 -17.45
CA ARG A 387 13.22 -33.71 -16.82
C ARG A 387 13.50 -34.23 -15.40
N ASN A 388 14.60 -33.78 -14.82
CA ASN A 388 14.94 -34.04 -13.43
C ASN A 388 14.23 -33.03 -12.52
N PRO A 389 13.94 -33.38 -11.25
CA PRO A 389 13.49 -32.43 -10.24
C PRO A 389 14.52 -31.32 -10.03
N THR A 390 14.01 -30.11 -9.86
CA THR A 390 14.79 -28.88 -9.70
C THR A 390 14.16 -27.97 -8.65
N MET A 391 14.98 -27.12 -8.01
CA MET A 391 14.56 -26.15 -6.98
C MET A 391 15.32 -24.83 -7.15
N LEU A 392 14.74 -23.74 -6.65
CA LEU A 392 15.40 -22.45 -6.46
C LEU A 392 16.25 -22.45 -5.18
N THR A 393 17.16 -21.49 -5.03
CA THR A 393 17.86 -21.28 -3.75
C THR A 393 16.87 -20.96 -2.63
N THR A 394 15.84 -20.16 -2.93
CA THR A 394 14.79 -19.76 -2.00
C THR A 394 13.85 -20.91 -1.62
N ASP A 395 13.67 -21.92 -2.47
CA ASP A 395 12.92 -23.13 -2.12
C ASP A 395 13.68 -23.95 -1.07
N LEU A 396 15.00 -24.08 -1.28
CA LEU A 396 15.88 -24.78 -0.34
C LEU A 396 15.92 -24.08 1.03
N SER A 397 15.69 -22.77 1.11
CA SER A 397 15.56 -22.05 2.38
C SER A 397 14.49 -22.68 3.28
N LEU A 398 13.39 -23.20 2.72
CA LEU A 398 12.33 -23.81 3.51
C LEU A 398 12.75 -25.13 4.19
N ARG A 399 13.87 -25.72 3.75
CA ARG A 399 14.47 -26.93 4.33
C ARG A 399 15.70 -26.63 5.18
N PHE A 400 16.50 -25.62 4.83
CA PHE A 400 17.78 -25.38 5.51
C PHE A 400 17.74 -24.26 6.54
N ASP A 401 16.75 -23.37 6.49
CA ASP A 401 16.53 -22.39 7.54
C ASP A 401 15.93 -23.08 8.79
N PRO A 402 16.50 -22.88 10.00
CA PRO A 402 16.09 -23.60 11.20
C PRO A 402 14.68 -23.24 11.72
N ILE A 403 14.09 -22.13 11.26
CA ILE A 403 12.74 -21.71 11.62
C ILE A 403 11.73 -22.30 10.61
N TYR A 404 12.05 -22.29 9.32
CA TYR A 404 11.14 -22.83 8.29
C TYR A 404 11.14 -24.36 8.22
N GLU A 405 12.28 -25.00 8.44
CA GLU A 405 12.41 -26.46 8.37
C GLU A 405 11.35 -27.23 9.18
N PRO A 406 11.12 -26.92 10.48
CA PRO A 406 10.13 -27.67 11.26
C PRO A 406 8.70 -27.45 10.78
N ILE A 407 8.39 -26.28 10.21
CA ILE A 407 7.08 -25.98 9.61
C ILE A 407 6.91 -26.80 8.35
N SER A 408 7.90 -26.75 7.45
CA SER A 408 7.90 -27.50 6.19
C SER A 408 7.83 -29.00 6.42
N ARG A 409 8.55 -29.54 7.42
CA ARG A 409 8.49 -30.95 7.80
C ARG A 409 7.14 -31.35 8.36
N ARG A 410 6.50 -30.48 9.16
CA ARG A 410 5.13 -30.70 9.64
C ARG A 410 4.14 -30.72 8.48
N PHE A 411 4.22 -29.79 7.54
CA PHE A 411 3.38 -29.75 6.34
C PHE A 411 3.62 -30.93 5.39
N LEU A 412 4.86 -31.41 5.29
CA LEU A 412 5.18 -32.65 4.57
C LEU A 412 4.43 -33.85 5.17
N ALA A 413 4.47 -33.99 6.50
CA ALA A 413 3.80 -35.08 7.21
C ALA A 413 2.27 -34.91 7.29
N ASN A 414 1.76 -33.68 7.15
CA ASN A 414 0.36 -33.33 7.32
C ASN A 414 -0.10 -32.39 6.18
N PRO A 415 -0.29 -32.91 4.95
CA PRO A 415 -0.64 -32.10 3.79
C PRO A 415 -1.94 -31.30 3.95
N ASP A 416 -2.89 -31.79 4.75
CA ASP A 416 -4.14 -31.06 5.04
C ASP A 416 -3.88 -29.76 5.82
N GLN A 417 -2.84 -29.71 6.68
CA GLN A 417 -2.45 -28.48 7.37
C GLN A 417 -1.84 -27.47 6.42
N LEU A 418 -1.03 -27.92 5.44
CA LEU A 418 -0.54 -27.05 4.39
C LEU A 418 -1.70 -26.47 3.57
N ALA A 419 -2.67 -27.31 3.22
CA ALA A 419 -3.81 -26.88 2.42
C ALA A 419 -4.65 -25.80 3.15
N ASP A 420 -4.95 -25.98 4.45
CA ASP A 420 -5.66 -24.97 5.24
C ASP A 420 -4.84 -23.68 5.40
N ALA A 421 -3.56 -23.79 5.77
CA ALA A 421 -2.68 -22.63 5.92
C ALA A 421 -2.53 -21.86 4.61
N PHE A 422 -2.34 -22.55 3.49
CA PHE A 422 -2.21 -21.91 2.18
C PHE A 422 -3.53 -21.25 1.75
N ALA A 423 -4.68 -21.88 1.98
CA ALA A 423 -5.98 -21.30 1.64
C ALA A 423 -6.21 -19.96 2.38
N ARG A 424 -5.87 -19.93 3.67
CA ARG A 424 -5.99 -18.74 4.54
C ARG A 424 -4.98 -17.66 4.18
N ALA A 425 -3.71 -18.04 3.98
CA ALA A 425 -2.64 -17.11 3.63
C ALA A 425 -2.85 -16.51 2.22
N TRP A 426 -3.32 -17.30 1.25
CA TRP A 426 -3.71 -16.84 -0.08
C TRP A 426 -4.89 -15.84 0.00
N PHE A 427 -5.91 -16.14 0.79
CA PHE A 427 -7.03 -15.21 0.99
C PHE A 427 -6.56 -13.90 1.62
N LYS A 428 -5.74 -13.96 2.68
CA LYS A 428 -5.12 -12.78 3.30
C LYS A 428 -4.30 -11.99 2.28
N LEU A 429 -3.42 -12.64 1.53
CA LEU A 429 -2.58 -12.01 0.50
C LEU A 429 -3.41 -11.15 -0.44
N ILE A 430 -4.44 -11.73 -1.07
CA ILE A 430 -5.16 -11.03 -2.13
C ILE A 430 -6.19 -10.02 -1.58
N HIS A 431 -6.49 -9.99 -0.27
CA HIS A 431 -7.49 -9.10 0.35
C HIS A 431 -6.93 -8.13 1.42
N ARG A 432 -5.65 -8.23 1.82
CA ARG A 432 -5.05 -7.44 2.92
C ARG A 432 -5.14 -5.92 2.77
N ASP A 433 -5.31 -5.41 1.56
CA ASP A 433 -5.43 -3.98 1.22
C ASP A 433 -6.87 -3.53 0.87
N MET A 434 -7.84 -4.41 1.10
CA MET A 434 -9.25 -4.09 0.92
C MET A 434 -9.87 -3.38 2.12
N GLY A 435 -9.18 -3.25 3.25
CA GLY A 435 -9.74 -2.65 4.46
C GLY A 435 -10.89 -3.47 5.06
N PRO A 436 -11.93 -2.84 5.63
CA PRO A 436 -12.94 -3.53 6.44
C PRO A 436 -13.91 -4.37 5.60
N LEU A 437 -14.54 -5.35 6.27
CA LEU A 437 -15.51 -6.28 5.68
C LEU A 437 -16.69 -5.61 4.97
N SER A 438 -17.09 -4.40 5.35
CA SER A 438 -18.14 -3.64 4.65
C SER A 438 -17.81 -3.32 3.18
N ARG A 439 -16.55 -3.45 2.78
CA ARG A 439 -16.10 -3.28 1.38
C ARG A 439 -16.12 -4.56 0.56
N TYR A 440 -16.35 -5.72 1.18
CA TYR A 440 -16.21 -7.02 0.53
C TYR A 440 -17.51 -7.37 -0.19
N LEU A 441 -17.42 -7.73 -1.47
CA LEU A 441 -18.57 -7.98 -2.34
C LEU A 441 -18.52 -9.37 -2.97
N GLY A 442 -19.70 -9.94 -3.24
CA GLY A 442 -19.84 -11.19 -3.98
C GLY A 442 -20.24 -12.39 -3.12
N PRO A 443 -20.55 -13.53 -3.74
CA PRO A 443 -21.22 -14.65 -3.08
C PRO A 443 -20.29 -15.64 -2.35
N GLU A 444 -18.98 -15.51 -2.49
CA GLU A 444 -17.98 -16.46 -1.97
C GLU A 444 -17.16 -15.90 -0.81
N MET A 445 -17.69 -14.92 -0.08
CA MET A 445 -17.05 -14.40 1.13
C MET A 445 -16.97 -15.52 2.19
N PRO A 446 -15.80 -15.75 2.82
CA PRO A 446 -15.71 -16.67 3.95
C PRO A 446 -16.61 -16.21 5.10
N ASN A 447 -17.23 -17.17 5.81
CA ASN A 447 -18.04 -16.88 7.00
C ASN A 447 -17.18 -16.52 8.22
N GLU A 448 -15.91 -16.92 8.22
CA GLU A 448 -14.98 -16.65 9.31
C GLU A 448 -14.44 -15.22 9.20
N VAL A 449 -14.56 -14.47 10.30
CA VAL A 449 -13.99 -13.13 10.42
C VAL A 449 -12.56 -13.25 10.90
N LEU A 450 -11.62 -12.69 10.13
CA LEU A 450 -10.18 -12.82 10.39
C LEU A 450 -9.64 -11.54 11.06
N LEU A 451 -8.71 -11.71 11.99
CA LEU A 451 -8.19 -10.61 12.81
C LEU A 451 -7.53 -9.50 11.97
N TRP A 452 -6.81 -9.86 10.90
CA TRP A 452 -6.14 -8.89 10.01
C TRP A 452 -7.11 -7.98 9.23
N GLN A 453 -8.41 -8.30 9.22
CA GLN A 453 -9.46 -7.46 8.61
C GLN A 453 -9.88 -6.30 9.52
N ASP A 454 -9.23 -6.15 10.69
CA ASP A 454 -9.54 -5.16 11.72
C ASP A 454 -11.04 -5.11 12.04
N PRO A 455 -11.66 -6.26 12.41
CA PRO A 455 -13.11 -6.41 12.40
C PRO A 455 -13.82 -5.43 13.34
N ILE A 456 -15.00 -4.98 12.92
CA ILE A 456 -15.86 -4.08 13.68
C ILE A 456 -17.21 -4.79 13.89
N PRO A 457 -17.75 -4.84 15.12
CA PRO A 457 -19.06 -5.42 15.37
C PRO A 457 -20.15 -4.74 14.53
N ALA A 458 -21.14 -5.50 14.08
CA ALA A 458 -22.30 -4.93 13.40
C ALA A 458 -23.12 -4.05 14.36
N VAL A 459 -23.81 -3.04 13.83
CA VAL A 459 -24.76 -2.23 14.59
C VAL A 459 -25.92 -3.12 15.05
N ASP A 460 -26.15 -3.21 16.36
CA ASP A 460 -27.17 -4.07 16.99
C ASP A 460 -28.27 -3.28 17.71
N HIS A 461 -28.30 -1.96 17.54
CA HIS A 461 -29.24 -1.06 18.19
C HIS A 461 -29.75 0.04 17.25
N ALA A 462 -30.85 0.70 17.62
CA ALA A 462 -31.34 1.87 16.88
C ALA A 462 -30.32 3.01 16.93
N LEU A 463 -30.12 3.69 15.81
CA LEU A 463 -29.21 4.84 15.71
C LEU A 463 -29.79 6.08 16.39
N VAL A 464 -28.91 6.95 16.85
CA VAL A 464 -29.26 8.28 17.39
C VAL A 464 -29.90 9.14 16.30
N SER A 465 -30.94 9.90 16.68
CA SER A 465 -31.60 10.88 15.82
C SER A 465 -30.94 12.25 15.91
N ASP A 466 -31.30 13.20 15.03
CA ASP A 466 -30.76 14.56 15.05
C ASP A 466 -30.98 15.29 16.39
N SER A 467 -32.12 15.06 17.06
CA SER A 467 -32.37 15.62 18.39
C SER A 467 -31.47 15.01 19.47
N ASP A 468 -31.19 13.71 19.36
CA ASP A 468 -30.27 13.02 20.28
C ASP A 468 -28.84 13.56 20.09
N VAL A 469 -28.43 13.73 18.83
CA VAL A 469 -27.13 14.32 18.43
C VAL A 469 -26.98 15.73 19.00
N ALA A 470 -28.00 16.59 18.85
CA ALA A 470 -27.97 17.94 19.41
C ALA A 470 -27.86 17.94 20.94
N ALA A 471 -28.62 17.08 21.62
CA ALA A 471 -28.55 16.95 23.08
C ALA A 471 -27.18 16.45 23.56
N LEU A 472 -26.61 15.45 22.88
CA LEU A 472 -25.28 14.92 23.17
C LEU A 472 -24.19 15.99 22.98
N LYS A 473 -24.22 16.75 21.88
CA LYS A 473 -23.27 17.87 21.67
C LYS A 473 -23.36 18.89 22.81
N SER A 474 -24.57 19.26 23.23
CA SER A 474 -24.76 20.18 24.36
C SER A 474 -24.14 19.63 25.64
N LYS A 475 -24.38 18.34 25.96
CA LYS A 475 -23.80 17.69 27.15
C LYS A 475 -22.27 17.68 27.09
N ILE A 476 -21.70 17.32 25.94
CA ILE A 476 -20.25 17.30 25.71
C ILE A 476 -19.64 18.69 25.95
N LEU A 477 -20.23 19.75 25.39
CA LEU A 477 -19.72 21.12 25.57
C LEU A 477 -19.81 21.61 27.03
N THR A 478 -20.77 21.11 27.80
CA THR A 478 -20.89 21.43 29.24
C THR A 478 -20.06 20.53 30.16
N SER A 479 -19.35 19.54 29.62
CA SER A 479 -18.61 18.53 30.41
C SER A 479 -17.33 19.07 31.08
N GLY A 480 -16.91 20.28 30.71
CA GLY A 480 -15.64 20.90 31.12
C GLY A 480 -14.45 20.57 30.22
N LEU A 481 -14.65 19.77 29.16
CA LEU A 481 -13.65 19.55 28.12
C LEU A 481 -13.49 20.79 27.22
N SER A 482 -12.26 21.18 26.92
CA SER A 482 -11.98 22.33 26.05
C SER A 482 -12.15 21.99 24.56
N VAL A 483 -12.27 23.01 23.71
CA VAL A 483 -12.30 22.82 22.24
C VAL A 483 -11.05 22.06 21.78
N SER A 484 -9.87 22.47 22.24
CA SER A 484 -8.60 21.82 21.91
C SER A 484 -8.63 20.32 22.23
N GLN A 485 -9.13 19.93 23.41
CA GLN A 485 -9.23 18.53 23.82
C GLN A 485 -10.17 17.74 22.92
N LEU A 486 -11.36 18.26 22.66
CA LEU A 486 -12.38 17.60 21.84
C LEU A 486 -11.89 17.38 20.40
N VAL A 487 -11.30 18.42 19.79
CA VAL A 487 -10.79 18.38 18.42
C VAL A 487 -9.55 17.50 18.33
N SER A 488 -8.61 17.60 19.27
CA SER A 488 -7.39 16.78 19.28
C SER A 488 -7.69 15.29 19.41
N THR A 489 -8.64 14.90 20.25
CA THR A 489 -9.04 13.50 20.44
C THR A 489 -9.74 12.94 19.21
N ALA A 490 -10.65 13.69 18.59
CA ALA A 490 -11.29 13.26 17.35
C ALA A 490 -10.30 13.14 16.19
N TRP A 491 -9.37 14.10 16.07
CA TRP A 491 -8.28 14.03 15.09
C TRP A 491 -7.39 12.81 15.33
N ALA A 492 -6.99 12.54 16.57
CA ALA A 492 -6.16 11.39 16.94
C ALA A 492 -6.80 10.05 16.51
N ALA A 493 -8.13 9.93 16.66
CA ALA A 493 -8.85 8.75 16.22
C ALA A 493 -8.88 8.65 14.67
N ALA A 494 -9.38 9.68 14.00
CA ALA A 494 -9.63 9.64 12.57
C ALA A 494 -8.36 9.63 11.71
N SER A 495 -7.31 10.33 12.15
CA SER A 495 -6.06 10.49 11.39
C SER A 495 -5.22 9.22 11.32
N THR A 496 -5.59 8.13 12.01
CA THR A 496 -4.97 6.82 11.79
C THR A 496 -5.30 6.24 10.42
N PHE A 497 -6.37 6.72 9.78
CA PHE A 497 -6.77 6.26 8.45
C PHE A 497 -5.63 6.44 7.43
N ARG A 498 -5.51 5.45 6.53
CA ARG A 498 -4.71 5.55 5.31
C ARG A 498 -5.45 4.93 4.13
N GLY A 499 -5.53 5.67 3.02
CA GLY A 499 -6.32 5.30 1.83
C GLY A 499 -5.72 4.17 1.00
N SER A 500 -4.42 3.92 1.18
CA SER A 500 -3.65 2.87 0.51
C SER A 500 -4.28 1.48 0.76
N ASP A 501 -4.35 1.05 2.03
CA ASP A 501 -4.95 -0.23 2.43
C ASP A 501 -6.29 -0.09 3.18
N LYS A 502 -6.76 1.15 3.38
CA LYS A 502 -8.05 1.50 3.98
C LYS A 502 -8.16 1.04 5.43
N ARG A 503 -7.03 0.90 6.13
CA ARG A 503 -6.95 0.64 7.56
C ARG A 503 -7.01 1.95 8.36
N GLY A 504 -7.28 1.81 9.67
CA GLY A 504 -7.41 2.93 10.60
C GLY A 504 -8.73 3.69 10.46
N GLY A 505 -8.80 4.85 11.10
CA GLY A 505 -10.01 5.68 11.19
C GLY A 505 -10.64 5.66 12.59
N ALA A 506 -11.76 6.36 12.73
CA ALA A 506 -12.45 6.55 14.01
C ALA A 506 -13.42 5.41 14.36
N ASN A 507 -13.92 4.67 13.37
CA ASN A 507 -14.78 3.51 13.56
C ASN A 507 -14.02 2.39 14.29
N GLY A 508 -14.74 1.61 15.10
CA GLY A 508 -14.14 0.68 16.06
C GLY A 508 -13.73 1.35 17.37
N GLY A 509 -13.65 2.69 17.44
CA GLY A 509 -13.29 3.41 18.67
C GLY A 509 -11.92 2.99 19.21
N ARG A 510 -11.01 2.55 18.33
CA ARG A 510 -9.75 1.87 18.70
C ARG A 510 -8.74 2.78 19.41
N LEU A 511 -8.94 4.09 19.37
CA LEU A 511 -8.16 5.06 20.15
C LEU A 511 -8.14 4.71 21.66
N ARG A 512 -9.19 4.06 22.18
CA ARG A 512 -9.27 3.63 23.59
C ARG A 512 -8.57 2.30 23.91
N LEU A 513 -8.07 1.60 22.88
CA LEU A 513 -7.50 0.26 22.97
C LEU A 513 -5.98 0.31 22.83
N ALA A 514 -5.30 -0.78 23.18
CA ALA A 514 -3.89 -0.96 22.86
C ALA A 514 -3.74 -1.24 21.34
N PRO A 515 -2.73 -0.66 20.68
CA PRO A 515 -1.68 0.18 21.24
C PRO A 515 -2.01 1.68 21.28
N GLN A 516 -3.05 2.13 20.58
CA GLN A 516 -3.29 3.56 20.30
C GLN A 516 -3.38 4.45 21.55
N LYS A 517 -3.99 3.93 22.62
CA LYS A 517 -4.14 4.68 23.89
C LYS A 517 -2.80 4.98 24.58
N PHE A 518 -1.73 4.28 24.20
CA PHE A 518 -0.39 4.42 24.77
C PHE A 518 0.57 5.20 23.87
N TRP A 519 0.17 5.57 22.65
CA TRP A 519 1.04 6.32 21.76
C TRP A 519 1.33 7.71 22.29
N GLN A 520 2.60 8.12 22.21
CA GLN A 520 3.05 9.43 22.67
C GLN A 520 2.33 10.57 21.93
N ALA A 521 2.12 10.43 20.63
CA ALA A 521 1.37 11.38 19.80
C ALA A 521 -0.06 11.64 20.34
N ASN A 522 -0.63 10.68 21.05
CA ASN A 522 -2.00 10.75 21.56
C ASN A 522 -2.08 11.28 23.00
N GLN A 523 -0.96 11.58 23.65
CA GLN A 523 -0.90 12.15 25.01
C GLN A 523 -1.72 11.32 26.02
N PRO A 524 -1.24 10.11 26.38
CA PRO A 524 -2.06 9.08 27.06
C PRO A 524 -2.82 9.57 28.30
N GLU A 525 -2.21 10.42 29.14
CA GLU A 525 -2.86 10.97 30.33
C GLU A 525 -4.02 11.92 29.98
N GLN A 526 -3.79 12.85 29.04
CA GLN A 526 -4.84 13.74 28.55
C GLN A 526 -5.95 12.94 27.87
N LEU A 527 -5.59 11.96 27.03
CA LEU A 527 -6.54 11.11 26.33
C LEU A 527 -7.40 10.32 27.32
N ALA A 528 -6.81 9.71 28.34
CA ALA A 528 -7.55 8.96 29.36
C ALA A 528 -8.60 9.83 30.07
N ASN A 529 -8.25 11.08 30.39
CA ASN A 529 -9.19 12.03 30.99
C ASN A 529 -10.36 12.38 30.05
N VAL A 530 -10.09 12.60 28.76
CA VAL A 530 -11.13 12.87 27.75
C VAL A 530 -12.04 11.66 27.58
N LEU A 531 -11.46 10.46 27.41
CA LEU A 531 -12.23 9.23 27.22
C LEU A 531 -13.11 8.92 28.43
N ALA A 532 -12.62 9.08 29.66
CA ALA A 532 -13.42 8.86 30.86
C ALA A 532 -14.66 9.78 30.93
N LYS A 533 -14.54 11.03 30.46
CA LYS A 533 -15.68 11.95 30.37
C LYS A 533 -16.68 11.53 29.29
N LEU A 534 -16.19 11.14 28.11
CA LEU A 534 -17.05 10.66 27.03
C LEU A 534 -17.75 9.34 27.38
N GLU A 535 -17.07 8.41 28.05
CA GLU A 535 -17.64 7.16 28.57
C GLU A 535 -18.71 7.40 29.64
N SER A 536 -18.53 8.41 30.49
CA SER A 536 -19.57 8.82 31.45
C SER A 536 -20.82 9.34 30.74
N ILE A 537 -20.66 10.18 29.69
CA ILE A 537 -21.78 10.68 28.87
C ILE A 537 -22.46 9.52 28.12
N GLN A 538 -21.66 8.60 27.59
CA GLN A 538 -22.14 7.39 26.92
C GLN A 538 -23.02 6.56 27.86
N SER A 539 -22.52 6.29 29.07
CA SER A 539 -23.20 5.47 30.06
C SER A 539 -24.53 6.09 30.48
N GLU A 540 -24.56 7.41 30.69
CA GLU A 540 -25.78 8.14 31.01
C GLU A 540 -26.80 8.05 29.86
N PHE A 541 -26.38 8.31 28.61
CA PHE A 541 -27.26 8.25 27.45
C PHE A 541 -27.82 6.83 27.22
N ASN A 542 -26.95 5.82 27.29
CA ASN A 542 -27.29 4.43 27.01
C ASN A 542 -28.27 3.83 28.05
N SER A 543 -28.36 4.42 29.25
CA SER A 543 -29.35 4.04 30.26
C SER A 543 -30.80 4.40 29.86
N GLY A 544 -30.98 5.30 28.88
CA GLY A 544 -32.28 5.79 28.41
C GLY A 544 -32.94 4.98 27.29
N GLY A 545 -32.43 3.79 26.95
CA GLY A 545 -33.05 2.85 26.00
C GLY A 545 -32.58 2.97 24.54
N LYS A 546 -32.09 4.14 24.10
CA LYS A 546 -31.28 4.27 22.87
C LYS A 546 -29.79 4.18 23.23
N LYS A 547 -28.95 3.76 22.28
CA LYS A 547 -27.51 3.64 22.50
C LYS A 547 -26.71 4.50 21.52
N VAL A 548 -25.53 4.93 21.97
CA VAL A 548 -24.49 5.55 21.16
C VAL A 548 -23.15 4.86 21.48
N SER A 549 -22.32 4.63 20.46
CA SER A 549 -20.97 4.09 20.62
C SER A 549 -19.99 5.16 21.07
N LEU A 550 -18.87 4.74 21.67
CA LEU A 550 -17.80 5.67 22.03
C LEU A 550 -17.11 6.19 20.77
N ALA A 551 -16.98 5.37 19.73
CA ALA A 551 -16.52 5.77 18.41
C ALA A 551 -17.31 6.97 17.84
N ASP A 552 -18.65 6.91 17.89
CA ASP A 552 -19.48 8.04 17.48
C ASP A 552 -19.35 9.24 18.42
N LEU A 553 -19.28 9.03 19.74
CA LEU A 553 -19.09 10.12 20.69
C LEU A 553 -17.77 10.86 20.52
N ILE A 554 -16.67 10.17 20.20
CA ILE A 554 -15.38 10.80 19.93
C ILE A 554 -15.48 11.74 18.73
N VAL A 555 -16.08 11.28 17.62
CA VAL A 555 -16.27 12.11 16.42
C VAL A 555 -17.25 13.25 16.68
N LEU A 556 -18.36 12.96 17.38
CA LEU A 556 -19.38 13.95 17.72
C LEU A 556 -18.82 15.05 18.63
N ALA A 557 -17.95 14.67 19.57
CA ALA A 557 -17.23 15.58 20.44
C ALA A 557 -16.33 16.53 19.64
N GLY A 558 -15.54 16.00 18.70
CA GLY A 558 -14.75 16.83 17.79
C GLY A 558 -15.60 17.78 16.96
N ASN A 559 -16.71 17.31 16.39
CA ASN A 559 -17.66 18.15 15.66
C ASN A 559 -18.23 19.28 16.54
N ALA A 560 -18.61 18.98 17.78
CA ALA A 560 -19.09 19.99 18.73
C ALA A 560 -17.99 21.02 19.04
N GLY A 561 -16.74 20.58 19.21
CA GLY A 561 -15.57 21.45 19.38
C GLY A 561 -15.37 22.40 18.21
N VAL A 562 -15.45 21.90 16.97
CA VAL A 562 -15.35 22.73 15.76
C VAL A 562 -16.50 23.73 15.64
N GLU A 563 -17.74 23.31 15.90
CA GLU A 563 -18.92 24.22 15.90
C GLU A 563 -18.78 25.32 16.95
N GLN A 564 -18.32 24.96 18.15
CA GLN A 564 -18.08 25.92 19.22
C GLN A 564 -16.94 26.87 18.86
N ALA A 565 -15.87 26.39 18.22
CA ALA A 565 -14.78 27.24 17.78
C ALA A 565 -15.17 28.23 16.68
N ALA A 566 -16.00 27.79 15.72
CA ALA A 566 -16.58 28.69 14.72
C ALA A 566 -17.47 29.75 15.39
N LYS A 567 -18.27 29.35 16.39
CA LYS A 567 -19.07 30.29 17.19
C LYS A 567 -18.22 31.30 17.95
N ASN A 568 -17.10 30.87 18.53
CA ASN A 568 -16.13 31.74 19.19
C ASN A 568 -15.55 32.78 18.21
N ALA A 569 -15.40 32.41 16.92
CA ALA A 569 -14.98 33.30 15.84
C ALA A 569 -16.13 34.14 15.23
N GLY A 570 -17.36 34.05 15.76
CA GLY A 570 -18.51 34.80 15.28
C GLY A 570 -19.27 34.15 14.10
N HIS A 571 -19.01 32.88 13.80
CA HIS A 571 -19.67 32.13 12.72
C HIS A 571 -20.60 31.07 13.28
N SER A 572 -21.82 30.96 12.71
CA SER A 572 -22.73 29.85 13.00
C SER A 572 -22.64 28.83 11.87
N VAL A 573 -22.16 27.64 12.19
CA VAL A 573 -22.04 26.52 11.25
C VAL A 573 -22.53 25.23 11.90
N THR A 574 -22.94 24.29 11.06
CA THR A 574 -23.22 22.91 11.47
C THR A 574 -22.22 22.01 10.77
N VAL A 575 -21.52 21.18 11.55
CA VAL A 575 -20.62 20.15 11.06
C VAL A 575 -21.44 18.88 10.84
N PRO A 576 -21.54 18.38 9.59
CA PRO A 576 -22.28 17.15 9.30
C PRO A 576 -21.79 15.97 10.14
N PHE A 577 -22.74 15.19 10.65
CA PHE A 577 -22.47 14.01 11.46
C PHE A 577 -23.32 12.84 10.97
N THR A 578 -22.69 11.71 10.69
CA THR A 578 -23.36 10.46 10.33
C THR A 578 -23.12 9.47 11.47
N PRO A 579 -24.15 9.03 12.21
CA PRO A 579 -23.99 8.01 13.25
C PRO A 579 -23.80 6.61 12.64
N GLY A 580 -23.54 5.62 13.48
CA GLY A 580 -23.45 4.21 13.11
C GLY A 580 -22.06 3.60 13.24
N ARG A 581 -21.07 4.34 13.76
CA ARG A 581 -19.81 3.70 14.16
C ARG A 581 -20.06 2.75 15.32
N MET A 582 -19.28 1.69 15.42
CA MET A 582 -19.36 0.71 16.50
C MET A 582 -18.04 0.63 17.25
N ASP A 583 -18.07 0.03 18.44
CA ASP A 583 -16.93 -0.11 19.34
C ASP A 583 -16.33 -1.52 19.21
N ALA A 584 -15.14 -1.63 18.61
CA ALA A 584 -14.38 -2.88 18.50
C ALA A 584 -13.82 -3.30 19.87
N SER A 585 -13.59 -4.59 20.08
CA SER A 585 -12.93 -5.11 21.29
C SER A 585 -11.39 -5.16 21.13
N GLN A 586 -10.68 -5.45 22.23
CA GLN A 586 -9.23 -5.64 22.17
C GLN A 586 -8.86 -6.93 21.41
N GLU A 587 -9.68 -7.98 21.52
CA GLU A 587 -9.51 -9.24 20.81
C GLU A 587 -9.70 -9.07 19.29
N GLN A 588 -10.42 -8.03 18.88
CA GLN A 588 -10.59 -7.60 17.49
C GLN A 588 -9.51 -6.61 17.03
N THR A 589 -8.46 -6.38 17.84
CA THR A 589 -7.43 -5.36 17.61
C THR A 589 -6.06 -5.95 17.87
N ASP A 590 -5.39 -6.38 16.79
CA ASP A 590 -4.02 -6.89 16.83
C ASP A 590 -3.04 -5.75 17.15
N VAL A 591 -2.31 -5.88 18.26
CA VAL A 591 -1.41 -4.84 18.77
C VAL A 591 -0.24 -4.58 17.84
N GLU A 592 0.34 -5.64 17.26
CA GLU A 592 1.48 -5.52 16.34
C GLU A 592 1.04 -4.89 15.02
N SER A 593 -0.07 -5.39 14.47
CA SER A 593 -0.63 -4.88 13.21
C SER A 593 -1.03 -3.41 13.29
N PHE A 594 -1.63 -2.97 14.41
CA PHE A 594 -1.94 -1.56 14.63
C PHE A 594 -0.70 -0.70 14.93
N GLY A 595 0.40 -1.30 15.40
CA GLY A 595 1.67 -0.60 15.61
C GLY A 595 2.20 0.10 14.35
N PHE A 596 1.94 -0.45 13.17
CA PHE A 596 2.28 0.17 11.88
C PHE A 596 1.47 1.44 11.54
N LEU A 597 0.41 1.74 12.29
CA LEU A 597 -0.37 2.96 12.16
C LEU A 597 0.06 4.06 13.15
N GLU A 598 1.03 3.79 14.03
CA GLU A 598 1.56 4.80 14.94
C GLU A 598 2.23 5.92 14.12
N PRO A 599 1.78 7.18 14.24
CA PRO A 599 2.35 8.26 13.47
C PRO A 599 3.79 8.53 13.93
N ILE A 600 4.75 8.40 13.03
CA ILE A 600 6.13 8.86 13.23
C ILE A 600 6.24 10.40 13.15
N ALA A 601 5.32 10.99 12.39
CA ALA A 601 5.13 12.43 12.25
C ALA A 601 3.64 12.71 12.10
N ASP A 602 3.17 13.78 12.73
CA ASP A 602 1.82 14.30 12.56
C ASP A 602 1.90 15.83 12.48
N GLY A 603 2.11 16.33 11.26
CA GLY A 603 2.19 17.77 11.00
C GLY A 603 0.91 18.52 11.37
N PHE A 604 -0.25 17.84 11.40
CA PHE A 604 -1.52 18.43 11.79
C PHE A 604 -1.59 18.73 13.29
N ARG A 605 -0.85 17.98 14.13
CA ARG A 605 -0.66 18.27 15.56
C ARG A 605 0.77 18.71 15.93
N ASN A 606 1.55 19.14 14.93
CA ASN A 606 2.93 19.61 15.08
C ASN A 606 3.81 18.63 15.88
N TYR A 607 3.71 17.34 15.58
CA TYR A 607 4.40 16.26 16.26
C TYR A 607 5.41 15.58 15.35
N LEU A 608 6.59 15.31 15.90
CA LEU A 608 7.63 14.49 15.29
C LEU A 608 8.21 13.58 16.37
N LYS A 609 8.14 12.26 16.20
CA LYS A 609 8.53 11.29 17.22
C LYS A 609 10.04 11.33 17.53
N THR A 610 10.84 11.52 16.49
CA THR A 610 12.29 11.71 16.57
C THR A 610 12.77 12.46 15.33
N ARG A 611 14.05 12.79 15.25
CA ARG A 611 14.63 13.38 14.02
C ARG A 611 14.71 12.32 12.92
N TYR A 612 14.21 12.65 11.74
CA TYR A 612 14.30 11.81 10.54
C TYR A 612 15.20 12.46 9.48
N ARG A 613 15.68 11.65 8.52
CA ARG A 613 16.39 12.17 7.33
C ARG A 613 15.44 12.91 6.38
N VAL A 614 14.19 12.48 6.33
CA VAL A 614 13.12 13.10 5.53
C VAL A 614 12.65 14.37 6.24
N PRO A 615 12.65 15.54 5.56
CA PRO A 615 12.13 16.79 6.12
C PRO A 615 10.66 16.66 6.55
N ALA A 616 10.31 17.29 7.68
CA ALA A 616 8.97 17.15 8.28
C ALA A 616 7.82 17.58 7.35
N GLU A 617 8.05 18.55 6.46
CA GLU A 617 7.06 18.97 5.47
C GLU A 617 6.82 17.92 4.38
N GLN A 618 7.79 17.06 4.06
CA GLN A 618 7.57 15.93 3.14
C GLN A 618 6.72 14.86 3.81
N LEU A 619 6.95 14.59 5.10
CA LEU A 619 6.11 13.69 5.90
C LEU A 619 4.68 14.21 6.05
N LEU A 620 4.48 15.54 6.11
CA LEU A 620 3.15 16.14 6.07
C LEU A 620 2.43 15.82 4.74
N ILE A 621 3.09 16.01 3.60
CA ILE A 621 2.47 15.73 2.29
C ILE A 621 2.15 14.24 2.16
N ASP A 622 3.08 13.37 2.55
CA ASP A 622 2.86 11.92 2.59
C ASP A 622 1.62 11.57 3.42
N LYS A 623 1.52 12.11 4.64
CA LYS A 623 0.35 11.88 5.49
C LYS A 623 -0.94 12.44 4.90
N ALA A 624 -0.88 13.61 4.26
CA ALA A 624 -2.04 14.20 3.60
C ALA A 624 -2.52 13.33 2.43
N GLN A 625 -1.60 12.72 1.67
CA GLN A 625 -1.92 11.78 0.60
C GLN A 625 -2.61 10.53 1.15
N LEU A 626 -2.11 9.95 2.26
CA LEU A 626 -2.77 8.83 2.93
C LEU A 626 -4.19 9.19 3.42
N LEU A 627 -4.43 10.44 3.80
CA LEU A 627 -5.77 10.94 4.17
C LEU A 627 -6.63 11.34 2.95
N THR A 628 -6.16 11.09 1.72
CA THR A 628 -6.79 11.44 0.44
C THR A 628 -7.02 12.95 0.28
N LEU A 629 -6.27 13.79 1.00
CA LEU A 629 -6.47 15.23 1.00
C LEU A 629 -5.87 15.87 -0.25
N THR A 630 -6.58 16.86 -0.78
CA THR A 630 -5.97 17.79 -1.76
C THR A 630 -5.11 18.82 -1.04
N ALA A 631 -4.18 19.48 -1.76
CA ALA A 631 -3.37 20.55 -1.18
C ALA A 631 -4.20 21.68 -0.53
N PRO A 632 -5.33 22.16 -1.12
CA PRO A 632 -6.21 23.12 -0.45
C PRO A 632 -6.85 22.59 0.84
N GLN A 633 -7.33 21.34 0.85
CA GLN A 633 -7.92 20.72 2.05
C GLN A 633 -6.89 20.58 3.18
N MET A 634 -5.68 20.12 2.86
CA MET A 634 -4.57 20.06 3.81
C MET A 634 -4.24 21.45 4.35
N THR A 635 -4.15 22.46 3.47
CA THR A 635 -3.87 23.84 3.87
C THR A 635 -4.89 24.35 4.87
N ALA A 636 -6.19 24.26 4.56
CA ALA A 636 -7.26 24.67 5.46
C ALA A 636 -7.17 23.96 6.82
N LEU A 637 -6.96 22.64 6.82
CA LEU A 637 -6.81 21.84 8.05
C LEU A 637 -5.63 22.30 8.91
N ILE A 638 -4.46 22.54 8.32
CA ILE A 638 -3.28 23.03 9.07
C ILE A 638 -3.60 24.36 9.74
N GLY A 639 -4.11 25.34 8.98
CA GLY A 639 -4.43 26.66 9.54
C GLY A 639 -5.44 26.58 10.68
N GLY A 640 -6.49 25.76 10.54
CA GLY A 640 -7.52 25.59 11.56
C GLY A 640 -7.01 24.87 12.80
N LEU A 641 -6.35 23.73 12.65
CA LEU A 641 -5.86 22.95 13.78
C LEU A 641 -4.84 23.73 14.63
N ARG A 642 -4.03 24.61 14.01
CA ARG A 642 -3.15 25.51 14.74
C ARG A 642 -3.90 26.50 15.63
N VAL A 643 -4.90 27.21 15.12
CA VAL A 643 -5.67 28.18 15.93
C VAL A 643 -6.57 27.49 16.95
N LEU A 644 -6.96 26.24 16.71
CA LEU A 644 -7.65 25.38 17.69
C LEU A 644 -6.72 24.82 18.78
N ASN A 645 -5.43 25.14 18.72
CA ASN A 645 -4.42 24.78 19.72
C ASN A 645 -4.35 23.26 19.96
N THR A 646 -4.36 22.46 18.87
CA THR A 646 -4.40 20.98 18.94
C THR A 646 -3.03 20.32 18.92
N ASN A 647 -1.96 21.09 19.13
CA ASN A 647 -0.60 20.56 19.10
C ASN A 647 -0.35 19.56 20.23
N VAL A 648 0.44 18.51 19.95
CA VAL A 648 0.94 17.60 20.98
C VAL A 648 1.78 18.40 21.99
N GLY A 649 1.55 18.19 23.28
CA GLY A 649 2.20 18.91 24.38
C GLY A 649 1.78 20.38 24.51
N GLN A 650 0.73 20.81 23.79
CA GLN A 650 0.27 22.20 23.73
C GLN A 650 1.41 23.18 23.38
N THR A 651 2.36 22.74 22.53
CA THR A 651 3.44 23.59 22.05
C THR A 651 2.89 24.81 21.33
N ARG A 652 3.60 25.94 21.41
CA ARG A 652 3.20 27.20 20.77
C ARG A 652 3.56 27.27 19.28
N HIS A 653 4.26 26.26 18.75
CA HIS A 653 4.70 26.26 17.37
C HIS A 653 3.51 26.33 16.40
N GLY A 654 3.52 27.33 15.53
CA GLY A 654 2.45 27.51 14.54
C GLY A 654 1.16 28.09 15.09
N VAL A 655 1.00 28.28 16.40
CA VAL A 655 -0.23 28.84 17.01
C VAL A 655 -0.21 30.37 16.87
N PHE A 656 -0.27 30.85 15.62
CA PHE A 656 -0.20 32.27 15.28
C PHE A 656 -1.55 32.96 15.45
N THR A 657 -2.06 32.97 16.68
CA THR A 657 -3.29 33.66 17.06
C THR A 657 -3.20 34.12 18.51
N GLN A 658 -3.96 35.17 18.84
CA GLN A 658 -4.18 35.62 20.20
C GLN A 658 -5.53 35.14 20.76
N GLN A 659 -6.31 34.42 19.95
CA GLN A 659 -7.62 33.87 20.29
C GLN A 659 -7.63 32.34 20.04
N PRO A 660 -6.81 31.56 20.77
CA PRO A 660 -6.84 30.12 20.63
C PRO A 660 -8.24 29.58 20.93
N GLU A 661 -8.59 28.47 20.28
CA GLU A 661 -9.94 27.87 20.32
C GLU A 661 -11.05 28.69 19.63
N ALA A 662 -10.69 29.71 18.85
CA ALA A 662 -11.57 30.33 17.84
C ALA A 662 -11.12 29.92 16.43
N LEU A 663 -12.04 29.47 15.59
CA LEU A 663 -11.72 29.03 14.23
C LEU A 663 -11.61 30.24 13.29
N THR A 664 -10.44 30.88 13.29
CA THR A 664 -10.10 32.04 12.47
C THR A 664 -9.02 31.70 11.44
N ASN A 665 -8.87 32.55 10.43
CA ASN A 665 -7.77 32.45 9.46
C ASN A 665 -6.44 33.06 9.98
N ASP A 666 -6.31 33.28 11.29
CA ASP A 666 -5.18 34.01 11.89
C ASP A 666 -3.82 33.38 11.59
N PHE A 667 -3.77 32.04 11.49
CA PHE A 667 -2.55 31.33 11.11
C PHE A 667 -1.94 31.92 9.83
N PHE A 668 -2.74 32.08 8.79
CA PHE A 668 -2.27 32.56 7.49
C PHE A 668 -1.99 34.06 7.50
N THR A 669 -2.85 34.87 8.13
CA THR A 669 -2.64 36.32 8.17
C THR A 669 -1.37 36.69 8.92
N ASN A 670 -1.06 35.97 10.01
CA ASN A 670 0.15 36.22 10.81
C ASN A 670 1.40 35.57 10.21
N LEU A 671 1.27 34.43 9.51
CA LEU A 671 2.38 33.81 8.79
C LEU A 671 2.88 34.71 7.65
N LEU A 672 1.95 35.36 6.93
CA LEU A 672 2.25 36.22 5.77
C LEU A 672 2.46 37.70 6.14
N ASP A 673 2.40 38.06 7.42
CA ASP A 673 2.70 39.41 7.91
C ASP A 673 4.18 39.75 7.71
N MET A 674 4.46 40.67 6.78
CA MET A 674 5.82 41.11 6.47
C MET A 674 6.47 41.93 7.59
N SER A 675 5.73 42.37 8.61
CA SER A 675 6.31 42.90 9.85
C SER A 675 7.08 41.83 10.63
N VAL A 676 6.87 40.54 10.34
CA VAL A 676 7.56 39.41 10.96
C VAL A 676 8.75 38.97 10.09
N GLU A 677 9.88 38.74 10.73
CA GLU A 677 11.06 38.09 10.16
C GLU A 677 11.25 36.71 10.79
N TRP A 678 11.37 35.68 9.96
CA TRP A 678 11.62 34.31 10.40
C TRP A 678 13.10 33.97 10.38
N LYS A 679 13.62 33.45 11.50
CA LYS A 679 15.00 32.98 11.64
C LYS A 679 15.04 31.59 12.26
N PRO A 680 15.90 30.67 11.78
CA PRO A 680 16.05 29.37 12.42
C PRO A 680 16.66 29.54 13.82
N THR A 681 16.26 28.70 14.76
CA THR A 681 16.81 28.69 16.13
C THR A 681 18.12 27.91 16.23
N SER A 682 18.45 27.11 15.23
CA SER A 682 19.67 26.30 15.13
C SER A 682 20.04 26.04 13.67
N GLU A 683 21.27 25.53 13.43
CA GLU A 683 21.73 25.15 12.09
C GLU A 683 20.88 24.04 11.45
N ALA A 684 20.24 23.19 12.26
CA ALA A 684 19.36 22.13 11.77
C ALA A 684 18.08 22.68 11.08
N ALA A 685 17.70 23.93 11.39
CA ALA A 685 16.54 24.61 10.78
C ALA A 685 15.24 23.78 10.84
N GLU A 686 14.98 23.16 12.00
CA GLU A 686 13.74 22.44 12.32
C GLU A 686 12.71 23.34 13.01
N GLU A 687 13.19 24.32 13.77
CA GLU A 687 12.41 25.31 14.51
C GLU A 687 12.86 26.74 14.15
N PHE A 688 11.91 27.67 14.20
CA PHE A 688 12.07 29.04 13.76
C PHE A 688 11.40 30.02 14.74
N GLU A 689 12.02 31.18 14.92
CA GLU A 689 11.44 32.33 15.60
C GLU A 689 10.97 33.36 14.57
N GLY A 690 9.71 33.79 14.71
CA GLY A 690 9.15 34.94 14.03
C GLY A 690 9.30 36.18 14.91
N ARG A 691 10.20 37.09 14.53
CA ARG A 691 10.51 38.32 15.28
C ARG A 691 9.90 39.53 14.59
N ASP A 692 9.39 40.47 15.38
CA ASP A 692 9.00 41.78 14.86
C ASP A 692 10.24 42.49 14.25
N ARG A 693 10.15 42.92 13.00
CA ARG A 693 11.27 43.55 12.29
C ARG A 693 11.72 44.87 12.90
N LYS A 694 10.83 45.60 13.59
CA LYS A 694 11.16 46.91 14.15
C LYS A 694 11.84 46.80 15.51
N SER A 695 11.29 45.96 16.40
CA SER A 695 11.75 45.82 17.78
C SER A 695 12.69 44.63 18.00
N GLY A 696 12.71 43.65 17.09
CA GLY A 696 13.44 42.39 17.25
C GLY A 696 12.81 41.41 18.25
N ALA A 697 11.68 41.77 18.87
CA ALA A 697 10.98 40.93 19.84
C ALA A 697 10.40 39.68 19.19
N VAL A 698 10.53 38.52 19.85
CA VAL A 698 9.89 37.27 19.39
C VAL A 698 8.39 37.44 19.50
N LYS A 699 7.68 37.33 18.37
CA LYS A 699 6.21 37.30 18.30
C LYS A 699 5.72 35.86 18.30
N TRP A 700 6.37 34.98 17.54
CA TRP A 700 5.90 33.63 17.26
C TRP A 700 7.06 32.63 17.20
N THR A 701 6.75 31.35 17.36
CA THR A 701 7.65 30.24 17.02
C THR A 701 6.94 29.28 16.08
N GLY A 702 7.66 28.61 15.18
CA GLY A 702 7.07 27.64 14.24
C GLY A 702 8.08 26.58 13.83
N THR A 703 7.58 25.48 13.28
CA THR A 703 8.39 24.41 12.70
C THR A 703 8.41 24.48 11.18
N ARG A 704 9.17 23.59 10.53
CA ARG A 704 9.14 23.42 9.06
C ARG A 704 7.72 23.23 8.51
N VAL A 705 6.89 22.49 9.23
CA VAL A 705 5.49 22.22 8.87
C VAL A 705 4.65 23.49 8.83
N ASP A 706 4.95 24.45 9.70
CA ASP A 706 4.25 25.73 9.74
C ASP A 706 4.74 26.66 8.61
N LEU A 707 6.07 26.80 8.50
CA LEU A 707 6.68 27.76 7.58
C LEU A 707 6.62 27.34 6.11
N VAL A 708 6.42 26.06 5.80
CA VAL A 708 6.32 25.59 4.40
C VAL A 708 5.20 26.29 3.64
N PHE A 709 4.11 26.66 4.32
CA PHE A 709 2.98 27.40 3.76
C PHE A 709 3.30 28.88 3.46
N GLY A 710 4.42 29.42 3.96
CA GLY A 710 4.93 30.73 3.59
C GLY A 710 6.06 30.68 2.55
N SER A 711 6.55 29.47 2.22
CA SER A 711 7.80 29.24 1.48
C SER A 711 7.57 28.54 0.13
N ASN A 712 6.91 27.37 0.12
CA ASN A 712 6.60 26.68 -1.13
C ASN A 712 5.61 27.51 -1.96
N ALA A 713 5.95 27.85 -3.20
CA ALA A 713 5.16 28.80 -4.00
C ALA A 713 3.69 28.40 -4.20
N GLN A 714 3.39 27.10 -4.34
CA GLN A 714 2.00 26.63 -4.49
C GLN A 714 1.26 26.67 -3.15
N LEU A 715 1.85 26.17 -2.07
CA LEU A 715 1.22 26.24 -0.74
C LEU A 715 1.04 27.68 -0.26
N ARG A 716 1.98 28.57 -0.60
CA ARG A 716 1.88 30.00 -0.32
C ARG A 716 0.73 30.65 -1.06
N ALA A 717 0.53 30.34 -2.34
CA ALA A 717 -0.63 30.83 -3.08
C ALA A 717 -1.96 30.38 -2.43
N LEU A 718 -2.02 29.16 -1.89
CA LEU A 718 -3.19 28.68 -1.11
C LEU A 718 -3.34 29.41 0.23
N ALA A 719 -2.22 29.68 0.92
CA ALA A 719 -2.22 30.45 2.16
C ALA A 719 -2.68 31.90 1.92
N GLU A 720 -2.30 32.53 0.80
CA GLU A 720 -2.72 33.88 0.41
C GLU A 720 -4.24 33.97 0.21
N VAL A 721 -4.87 32.93 -0.37
CA VAL A 721 -6.33 32.84 -0.45
C VAL A 721 -6.94 32.89 0.95
N TYR A 722 -6.46 32.08 1.89
CA TYR A 722 -7.04 32.05 3.24
C TYR A 722 -6.63 33.26 4.11
N ALA A 723 -5.52 33.94 3.83
CA ALA A 723 -5.12 35.17 4.51
C ALA A 723 -5.89 36.42 4.03
N SER A 724 -6.58 36.33 2.90
CA SER A 724 -7.29 37.47 2.31
C SER A 724 -8.42 37.97 3.23
N SER A 725 -8.69 39.27 3.21
CA SER A 725 -9.64 39.92 4.14
C SER A 725 -11.09 39.44 3.96
N ASP A 726 -11.44 38.93 2.78
CA ASP A 726 -12.73 38.36 2.41
C ASP A 726 -12.84 36.85 2.66
N ALA A 727 -11.78 36.20 3.13
CA ALA A 727 -11.71 34.74 3.21
C ALA A 727 -12.18 34.14 4.53
N LYS A 728 -12.56 34.94 5.55
CA LYS A 728 -12.93 34.42 6.89
C LYS A 728 -14.02 33.36 6.86
N GLU A 729 -15.13 33.65 6.19
CA GLU A 729 -16.25 32.69 6.07
C GLU A 729 -15.87 31.50 5.18
N LYS A 730 -15.15 31.74 4.08
CA LYS A 730 -14.65 30.69 3.19
C LYS A 730 -13.75 29.70 3.94
N PHE A 731 -12.82 30.22 4.75
CA PHE A 731 -11.91 29.42 5.55
C PHE A 731 -12.66 28.49 6.51
N VAL A 732 -13.65 29.01 7.25
CA VAL A 732 -14.48 28.20 8.15
C VAL A 732 -15.21 27.09 7.37
N LYS A 733 -15.83 27.43 6.23
CA LYS A 733 -16.53 26.45 5.38
C LYS A 733 -15.60 25.36 4.85
N ASP A 734 -14.45 25.75 4.31
CA ASP A 734 -13.47 24.81 3.76
C ASP A 734 -12.84 23.93 4.85
N PHE A 735 -12.56 24.49 6.03
CA PHE A 735 -12.09 23.73 7.18
C PHE A 735 -13.13 22.69 7.62
N VAL A 736 -14.40 23.09 7.77
CA VAL A 736 -15.49 22.17 8.14
C VAL A 736 -15.65 21.06 7.09
N ALA A 737 -15.59 21.39 5.80
CA ALA A 737 -15.68 20.39 4.74
C ALA A 737 -14.52 19.38 4.78
N ALA A 738 -13.28 19.87 4.96
CA ALA A 738 -12.11 19.02 5.08
C ALA A 738 -12.13 18.17 6.37
N TRP A 739 -12.57 18.74 7.49
CA TRP A 739 -12.77 18.03 8.76
C TRP A 739 -13.79 16.89 8.60
N THR A 740 -14.97 17.20 8.05
CA THR A 740 -16.02 16.21 7.79
C THR A 740 -15.55 15.10 6.86
N LYS A 741 -14.72 15.42 5.85
CA LYS A 741 -14.10 14.40 4.99
C LYS A 741 -13.25 13.44 5.82
N VAL A 742 -12.30 13.95 6.61
CA VAL A 742 -11.38 13.11 7.41
C VAL A 742 -12.13 12.24 8.41
N MET A 743 -13.14 12.79 9.10
CA MET A 743 -13.96 12.04 10.06
C MET A 743 -14.73 10.87 9.42
N ASN A 744 -14.93 10.87 8.09
CA ASN A 744 -15.73 9.89 7.37
C ASN A 744 -14.92 9.06 6.34
N LEU A 745 -13.58 9.05 6.43
CA LEU A 745 -12.74 8.28 5.50
C LEU A 745 -12.97 6.77 5.61
N ASP A 746 -13.27 6.27 6.81
CA ASP A 746 -13.49 4.84 7.12
C ASP A 746 -14.97 4.42 7.11
N ARG A 747 -15.88 5.34 6.75
CA ARG A 747 -17.33 5.11 6.74
C ARG A 747 -17.81 4.42 5.47
N PHE A 748 -17.27 3.22 5.24
CA PHE A 748 -17.65 2.35 4.13
C PHE A 748 -19.01 1.66 4.33
N ASP A 749 -19.48 1.59 5.57
CA ASP A 749 -20.77 1.02 5.97
C ASP A 749 -22.00 1.78 5.43
N VAL A 750 -21.81 3.03 4.99
CA VAL A 750 -22.87 3.95 4.55
C VAL A 750 -22.64 4.53 3.15
N LYS A 751 -21.69 3.98 2.37
CA LYS A 751 -21.28 4.49 1.05
C LYS A 751 -21.49 3.50 -0.09
#